data_AF-A0A8J2I8M4-F1
#
_entry.id   AF-A0A8J2I8M4-F1
#
_cell.length_a   1.000
_cell.length_b   1.000
_cell.length_c   1.000
_cell.angle_alpha   90.00
_cell.angle_beta   90.00
_cell.angle_gamma   90.00
#
_symmetry.space_group_name_H-M   'P 1'
#
loop_
_entity.id
_entity.type
_entity.pdbx_description
1 polymer ?
#
loop_
_entity_poly.entity_id
_entity_poly.type
_entity_poly.pdbx_seq_one_letter_code
_entity_poly.pdbx_strand_id
1 'polypeptide(L)'
;MASKKQQQVCLPNIARIILFADNLLGNGPGRFVSIQIAKSVIVSGVANISLPCVQTGPRTSASPFWRTTSNSASSPQNKKVIGASYSHADILNFSSLSVSGSNPRPRTPPSTTHSRESSTAPSRSSKTISPRPARATYSYFLNDTHQDWNDGDEDDADNMFEDDEDEFGLPSIANMRRKGRRKQPSKAKEASGHVSRESLGSTAWRGIDSGDIAEERGIPNYPTAKKIEGKILRPQYQEILRDPANSLHLISHPTPPPNASAKQVEEHSARITRINKFKRILQASTISLSDLRDSAWSGVPSEVRAMTWQVLLGYLPTSSERRVATLERKRKEYLEGVRQAFERGTSGSASAVASGVAGGAAHPSANRGRGRGLDEAIWHQISIDVPRTNPHLELYSYEATQRSLERILYVWAIRHPASGYVQGINDLVTPFWQVFLGAYISDPDIEFGMDPGQLPKQVLDAVEADSFWCLTKLLDGIQDNYIAHQPGIQRQVASLRDLTTRIDDQLAKHLQNEGVEFIQFSFRWMNCLLMREISVKNTIRMWDTYLAEEDGFSSFHLYVCAAFLVKWSDQLRKMDFQETMMFLQSLPTRQWTEKDIELLLSEAFIWQSLFKGSAIRNTIMSPPSRPPFQDLPLDKNGPPGNAWGLYGANDELGALNMITPSAVKAAAQEIQTGDRVSLDWYLNLPSHPSFNRPSFSWKMMNKAHPDGTKRTVNDDHLDFNTQGSSQWDGFRHYGYQSAKRYYGGRSQQDIESSEIIGIDRVTSSGGITTRGIILDYPRYLEKKGKEAVYALEANGITAEELKDMLQETGIKTREGDLLLLRTGFTRDYTKLSEEERRTMKDKPPAYLGVQSDKHTLQWIWESGFAAVASDAPSFEMAPLVGPHNAPGGLWAGESWEKEMQGGGLIHQWLLAGWGVMIGEMFDLERLCDKSEELGRSTCFVSSVPLKVPGGVASPPNAVAIF
;
A
#
# COMPACT_ATOMS: atom_id res chain seq x y z
N MET A 1 -27.50 -46.03 23.48
CA MET A 1 -26.71 -45.64 24.67
C MET A 1 -25.28 -45.48 24.22
N ALA A 2 -24.94 -44.22 23.94
CA ALA A 2 -23.75 -43.82 23.22
C ALA A 2 -22.61 -43.49 24.18
N SER A 3 -21.39 -43.68 23.65
CA SER A 3 -20.32 -42.69 23.65
C SER A 3 -20.07 -41.93 24.96
N LYS A 4 -19.09 -42.40 25.74
CA LYS A 4 -18.22 -41.55 26.55
C LYS A 4 -16.85 -42.22 26.69
N LYS A 5 -15.85 -41.63 26.03
CA LYS A 5 -14.42 -41.51 26.41
C LYS A 5 -13.53 -41.63 25.18
N GLN A 6 -13.33 -40.51 24.48
CA GLN A 6 -12.05 -40.03 23.94
C GLN A 6 -12.32 -38.80 23.06
N GLN A 7 -12.43 -37.64 23.70
CA GLN A 7 -12.33 -36.33 23.06
C GLN A 7 -11.97 -35.30 24.13
N GLN A 8 -10.67 -35.13 24.36
CA GLN A 8 -10.08 -33.93 24.96
C GLN A 8 -8.58 -34.06 24.83
N VAL A 9 -7.96 -33.29 23.93
CA VAL A 9 -6.60 -32.71 23.96
C VAL A 9 -6.31 -32.24 22.53
N CYS A 10 -6.50 -30.95 22.26
CA CYS A 10 -5.78 -30.20 21.22
C CYS A 10 -6.13 -28.72 21.41
N LEU A 11 -5.34 -28.05 22.26
CA LEU A 11 -5.13 -26.61 22.44
C LEU A 11 -4.34 -26.42 23.76
N PRO A 12 -3.06 -26.87 23.83
CA PRO A 12 -2.06 -26.06 24.54
C PRO A 12 -0.62 -26.32 24.05
N ASN A 13 -0.24 -25.89 22.84
CA ASN A 13 1.15 -26.07 22.36
C ASN A 13 1.97 -24.78 22.15
N ILE A 14 1.38 -23.59 22.32
CA ILE A 14 2.17 -22.32 22.35
C ILE A 14 2.50 -21.92 23.79
N ALA A 15 1.58 -22.14 24.75
CA ALA A 15 1.85 -21.94 26.17
C ALA A 15 2.93 -22.90 26.73
N ARG A 16 3.11 -24.09 26.11
CA ARG A 16 4.14 -25.06 26.51
C ARG A 16 5.54 -24.64 26.08
N ILE A 17 5.72 -23.90 24.99
CA ILE A 17 7.05 -23.43 24.57
C ILE A 17 7.58 -22.35 25.54
N ILE A 18 6.68 -21.51 26.06
CA ILE A 18 7.00 -20.51 27.09
C ILE A 18 7.29 -21.20 28.44
N LEU A 19 6.51 -22.22 28.82
CA LEU A 19 6.74 -22.98 30.07
C LEU A 19 7.94 -23.96 30.00
N PHE A 20 8.37 -24.38 28.82
CA PHE A 20 9.55 -25.24 28.65
C PHE A 20 10.85 -24.42 28.72
N ALA A 21 10.82 -23.15 28.30
CA ALA A 21 11.92 -22.21 28.50
C ALA A 21 12.12 -21.84 29.98
N ASP A 22 11.04 -21.76 30.77
CA ASP A 22 11.11 -21.52 32.22
C ASP A 22 11.60 -22.74 33.03
N ASN A 23 11.38 -23.97 32.55
CA ASN A 23 11.82 -25.19 33.24
C ASN A 23 13.26 -25.64 32.90
N LEU A 24 13.86 -25.12 31.82
CA LEU A 24 15.26 -25.43 31.47
C LEU A 24 16.29 -24.55 32.18
N LEU A 25 15.86 -23.48 32.85
CA LEU A 25 16.71 -22.59 33.65
C LEU A 25 16.53 -22.91 35.15
N GLY A 26 17.11 -24.02 35.58
CA GLY A 26 17.23 -24.34 37.00
C GLY A 26 18.03 -23.26 37.75
N ASN A 27 17.43 -22.72 38.81
CA ASN A 27 18.02 -21.96 39.93
C ASN A 27 19.46 -21.40 39.73
N GLY A 28 19.57 -20.22 39.13
CA GLY A 28 20.79 -19.40 39.08
C GLY A 28 20.55 -18.03 38.40
N PRO A 29 21.24 -16.94 38.79
CA PRO A 29 20.81 -15.57 38.49
C PRO A 29 21.23 -15.13 37.08
N GLY A 30 20.32 -14.50 36.32
CA GLY A 30 20.64 -13.96 34.99
C GLY A 30 19.41 -13.61 34.13
N ARG A 31 18.49 -12.79 34.62
CA ARG A 31 17.36 -12.26 33.82
C ARG A 31 17.79 -11.01 33.06
N PHE A 32 18.36 -11.12 31.86
CA PHE A 32 18.37 -10.04 30.84
C PHE A 32 18.78 -10.55 29.43
N VAL A 33 18.37 -11.76 29.04
CA VAL A 33 18.73 -12.36 27.73
C VAL A 33 17.51 -12.76 26.89
N SER A 34 16.27 -12.49 27.32
CA SER A 34 15.08 -13.01 26.61
C SER A 34 14.78 -12.37 25.25
N ILE A 35 15.23 -11.15 24.97
CA ILE A 35 14.81 -10.41 23.74
C ILE A 35 15.78 -10.61 22.57
N GLN A 36 17.10 -10.65 22.81
CA GLN A 36 18.07 -11.04 21.78
C GLN A 36 17.95 -12.53 21.42
N ILE A 37 17.57 -13.38 22.38
CA ILE A 37 17.26 -14.78 22.14
C ILE A 37 15.99 -14.93 21.30
N ALA A 38 14.95 -14.11 21.46
CA ALA A 38 13.79 -14.15 20.56
C ALA A 38 14.17 -13.81 19.10
N LYS A 39 14.98 -12.77 18.87
CA LYS A 39 15.52 -12.45 17.54
C LYS A 39 16.41 -13.59 16.99
N SER A 40 17.19 -14.28 17.82
CA SER A 40 18.13 -15.33 17.38
C SER A 40 17.51 -16.74 17.25
N VAL A 41 16.53 -17.08 18.10
CA VAL A 41 15.81 -18.36 18.13
C VAL A 41 14.74 -18.43 17.04
N ILE A 42 14.08 -17.32 16.70
CA ILE A 42 13.13 -17.29 15.57
C ILE A 42 13.87 -17.44 14.22
N VAL A 43 15.08 -16.91 14.09
CA VAL A 43 15.94 -17.11 12.90
C VAL A 43 16.43 -18.57 12.78
N SER A 44 16.53 -19.30 13.90
CA SER A 44 17.08 -20.67 13.92
C SER A 44 16.02 -21.79 13.98
N GLY A 45 14.79 -21.50 14.44
CA GLY A 45 13.77 -22.52 14.79
C GLY A 45 12.74 -22.86 13.71
N VAL A 46 12.69 -22.14 12.58
CA VAL A 46 11.68 -22.37 11.52
C VAL A 46 12.00 -23.58 10.62
N ALA A 47 13.10 -24.31 10.89
CA ALA A 47 13.60 -25.37 10.03
C ALA A 47 12.95 -26.76 10.21
N ASN A 48 12.13 -27.04 11.23
CA ASN A 48 11.66 -28.42 11.47
C ASN A 48 10.28 -28.50 12.14
N ILE A 49 9.19 -28.40 11.38
CA ILE A 49 7.88 -28.99 11.78
C ILE A 49 7.20 -29.55 10.52
N SER A 50 7.16 -30.88 10.41
CA SER A 50 6.34 -31.63 9.46
C SER A 50 5.02 -32.05 10.13
N LEU A 51 3.89 -31.92 9.43
CA LEU A 51 2.57 -32.37 9.89
C LEU A 51 1.94 -33.38 8.89
N PRO A 52 1.34 -34.49 9.36
CA PRO A 52 0.77 -35.52 8.50
C PRO A 52 -0.72 -35.30 8.16
N CYS A 53 -1.09 -35.85 7.00
CA CYS A 53 -2.41 -35.87 6.34
C CYS A 53 -3.42 -36.81 7.04
N VAL A 54 -4.71 -36.44 7.08
CA VAL A 54 -5.84 -37.37 7.35
C VAL A 54 -7.07 -37.06 6.48
N GLN A 55 -7.66 -38.15 5.99
CA GLN A 55 -8.74 -38.32 5.02
C GLN A 55 -10.16 -37.91 5.48
N THR A 56 -11.02 -37.71 4.47
CA THR A 56 -12.45 -37.39 4.52
C THR A 56 -13.36 -38.63 4.64
N GLY A 57 -14.57 -38.44 5.20
CA GLY A 57 -15.71 -39.37 5.16
C GLY A 57 -16.93 -38.89 6.00
N PRO A 58 -18.19 -39.27 5.68
CA PRO A 58 -19.18 -38.28 5.18
C PRO A 58 -20.54 -38.15 5.91
N ARG A 59 -21.21 -37.01 5.62
CA ARG A 59 -22.68 -36.70 5.56
C ARG A 59 -23.58 -36.92 6.79
N THR A 60 -24.40 -35.92 7.14
CA THR A 60 -25.88 -35.90 6.89
C THR A 60 -26.57 -34.62 7.38
N SER A 61 -27.73 -34.38 6.75
CA SER A 61 -28.58 -33.20 6.63
C SER A 61 -29.39 -32.76 7.85
N ALA A 62 -29.78 -31.48 7.83
CA ALA A 62 -31.17 -30.98 7.82
C ALA A 62 -31.43 -29.85 8.84
N SER A 63 -31.88 -28.70 8.34
CA SER A 63 -32.68 -27.75 9.10
C SER A 63 -34.13 -28.25 9.20
N PRO A 64 -34.94 -27.74 10.14
CA PRO A 64 -35.94 -26.79 9.67
C PRO A 64 -36.29 -25.64 10.65
N PHE A 65 -36.94 -24.67 10.02
CA PHE A 65 -37.49 -23.40 10.46
C PHE A 65 -38.69 -23.44 11.43
N TRP A 66 -38.98 -22.26 11.99
CA TRP A 66 -40.22 -21.70 12.58
C TRP A 66 -40.52 -21.91 14.08
N ARG A 67 -40.39 -20.81 14.86
CA ARG A 67 -41.55 -20.22 15.58
C ARG A 67 -41.30 -18.78 16.07
N THR A 68 -42.35 -17.98 15.87
CA THR A 68 -42.62 -16.60 16.31
C THR A 68 -43.21 -16.55 17.73
N THR A 69 -43.36 -15.32 18.24
CA THR A 69 -44.07 -14.80 19.46
C THR A 69 -43.13 -14.45 20.63
N SER A 70 -43.29 -13.36 21.39
CA SER A 70 -44.11 -12.12 21.31
C SER A 70 -43.69 -11.21 22.47
N ASN A 71 -43.88 -9.90 22.29
CA ASN A 71 -43.69 -8.79 23.24
C ASN A 71 -44.14 -9.02 24.69
N SER A 72 -43.40 -8.42 25.63
CA SER A 72 -44.00 -7.72 26.78
C SER A 72 -43.11 -6.56 27.23
N ALA A 73 -43.64 -5.35 27.08
CA ALA A 73 -43.07 -4.12 27.59
C ALA A 73 -43.29 -4.00 29.11
N SER A 74 -42.29 -3.49 29.84
CA SER A 74 -42.51 -2.72 31.06
C SER A 74 -41.33 -1.76 31.29
N SER A 75 -41.67 -0.48 31.41
CA SER A 75 -40.91 0.59 32.06
C SER A 75 -41.83 1.18 33.15
N PRO A 76 -41.41 2.10 34.05
CA PRO A 76 -40.12 2.79 34.16
C PRO A 76 -39.58 2.89 35.62
N GLN A 77 -38.33 3.36 35.80
CA GLN A 77 -38.03 4.31 36.87
C GLN A 77 -36.77 5.15 36.61
N ASN A 78 -36.98 6.47 36.64
CA ASN A 78 -36.03 7.56 36.44
C ASN A 78 -34.94 7.62 37.52
N LYS A 79 -33.67 7.69 37.13
CA LYS A 79 -32.64 8.47 37.83
C LYS A 79 -31.89 9.33 36.83
N LYS A 80 -32.05 10.65 36.97
CA LYS A 80 -31.26 11.68 36.26
C LYS A 80 -29.80 11.56 36.69
N VAL A 81 -28.90 11.38 35.73
CA VAL A 81 -27.50 11.78 35.84
C VAL A 81 -27.19 12.63 34.62
N ILE A 82 -26.67 13.84 34.89
CA ILE A 82 -26.28 14.85 33.91
C ILE A 82 -24.88 14.48 33.40
N GLY A 83 -24.72 14.33 32.09
CA GLY A 83 -23.43 14.13 31.42
C GLY A 83 -23.56 14.52 29.96
N ALA A 84 -22.78 15.53 29.56
CA ALA A 84 -22.91 16.25 28.30
C ALA A 84 -22.64 15.38 27.06
N SER A 85 -23.59 15.41 26.13
CA SER A 85 -23.49 14.87 24.77
C SER A 85 -22.90 15.92 23.83
N TYR A 86 -21.88 15.53 23.05
CA TYR A 86 -21.53 16.22 21.80
C TYR A 86 -21.68 15.24 20.64
N SER A 87 -22.60 15.60 19.75
CA SER A 87 -23.02 14.87 18.56
C SER A 87 -21.98 15.01 17.44
N HIS A 88 -21.39 13.89 17.00
CA HIS A 88 -20.78 13.78 15.67
C HIS A 88 -21.85 13.21 14.72
N ALA A 89 -22.75 14.09 14.28
CA ALA A 89 -23.65 13.82 13.17
C ALA A 89 -23.69 15.07 12.32
N ASP A 90 -22.87 15.08 11.26
CA ASP A 90 -23.15 15.68 9.96
C ASP A 90 -21.85 15.67 9.14
N ILE A 91 -21.77 14.72 8.22
CA ILE A 91 -21.12 14.73 6.89
C ILE A 91 -21.02 13.25 6.50
N LEU A 92 -22.11 12.70 5.96
CA LEU A 92 -22.12 11.59 5.00
C LEU A 92 -23.55 11.54 4.42
N ASN A 93 -23.78 12.22 3.30
CA ASN A 93 -25.05 12.19 2.59
C ASN A 93 -24.94 11.15 1.46
N PHE A 94 -25.32 9.90 1.73
CA PHE A 94 -25.40 8.82 0.75
C PHE A 94 -26.86 8.57 0.37
N SER A 95 -27.35 9.33 -0.61
CA SER A 95 -28.61 9.03 -1.29
C SER A 95 -28.50 9.31 -2.79
N SER A 96 -27.68 8.52 -3.46
CA SER A 96 -27.84 8.21 -4.89
C SER A 96 -27.04 6.94 -5.18
N LEU A 97 -27.65 6.01 -5.93
CA LEU A 97 -27.17 4.68 -6.35
C LEU A 97 -27.87 3.50 -5.65
N SER A 98 -29.19 3.39 -5.86
CA SER A 98 -29.86 2.08 -5.92
C SER A 98 -30.46 1.92 -7.32
N VAL A 99 -29.95 0.95 -8.07
CA VAL A 99 -30.41 0.56 -9.42
C VAL A 99 -31.75 -0.17 -9.29
N SER A 100 -32.77 0.35 -9.97
CA SER A 100 -34.14 -0.19 -9.97
C SER A 100 -34.32 -1.33 -10.97
N GLY A 101 -34.80 -2.48 -10.48
CA GLY A 101 -35.36 -3.56 -11.28
C GLY A 101 -36.78 -3.24 -11.81
N SER A 102 -37.15 -3.91 -12.89
CA SER A 102 -38.24 -3.63 -13.83
C SER A 102 -39.61 -4.26 -13.51
N ASN A 103 -40.68 -3.56 -13.99
CA ASN A 103 -42.05 -3.99 -14.37
C ASN A 103 -43.16 -4.10 -13.30
N PRO A 104 -44.47 -4.00 -13.68
CA PRO A 104 -45.11 -3.02 -14.57
C PRO A 104 -46.46 -2.43 -14.01
N ARG A 105 -46.91 -1.33 -14.63
CA ARG A 105 -48.17 -0.53 -14.45
C ARG A 105 -49.50 -1.31 -14.51
N PRO A 106 -50.64 -0.71 -14.05
CA PRO A 106 -51.63 -0.05 -14.96
C PRO A 106 -52.39 1.16 -14.33
N ARG A 107 -52.61 2.32 -15.01
CA ARG A 107 -53.72 2.77 -15.93
C ARG A 107 -54.60 3.88 -15.29
N THR A 108 -54.48 5.18 -15.67
CA THR A 108 -55.24 6.01 -16.68
C THR A 108 -56.58 6.63 -16.17
N PRO A 109 -57.21 7.66 -16.81
CA PRO A 109 -56.80 8.89 -17.56
C PRO A 109 -57.79 10.08 -17.23
N PRO A 110 -58.27 11.01 -18.12
CA PRO A 110 -57.80 11.70 -19.36
C PRO A 110 -57.88 13.27 -19.26
N SER A 111 -57.49 14.12 -20.23
CA SER A 111 -58.32 14.53 -21.40
C SER A 111 -57.61 15.43 -22.44
N THR A 112 -57.84 15.10 -23.73
CA THR A 112 -58.23 15.97 -24.90
C THR A 112 -57.24 17.02 -25.45
N THR A 113 -57.01 17.24 -26.77
CA THR A 113 -57.66 16.83 -28.05
C THR A 113 -56.89 17.39 -29.28
N HIS A 114 -57.11 16.76 -30.46
CA HIS A 114 -56.98 17.24 -31.87
C HIS A 114 -55.58 17.37 -32.52
N SER A 115 -55.30 17.02 -33.80
CA SER A 115 -55.88 16.14 -34.86
C SER A 115 -55.05 16.29 -36.16
N ARG A 116 -54.77 15.17 -36.87
CA ARG A 116 -54.60 14.97 -38.36
C ARG A 116 -53.55 15.80 -39.17
N GLU A 117 -52.94 15.37 -40.29
CA GLU A 117 -52.71 14.12 -41.06
C GLU A 117 -51.74 14.50 -42.24
N SER A 118 -50.84 13.60 -42.70
CA SER A 118 -50.20 13.44 -44.05
C SER A 118 -49.51 14.64 -44.78
N SER A 119 -48.44 14.57 -45.59
CA SER A 119 -47.61 13.54 -46.24
C SER A 119 -46.46 14.23 -47.04
N THR A 120 -45.40 13.48 -47.38
CA THR A 120 -44.43 13.63 -48.51
C THR A 120 -43.32 14.71 -48.52
N ALA A 121 -42.09 14.24 -48.82
CA ALA A 121 -40.83 14.95 -49.15
C ALA A 121 -40.75 15.24 -50.69
N PRO A 122 -39.80 16.02 -51.30
CA PRO A 122 -38.35 16.09 -50.99
C PRO A 122 -37.53 17.40 -51.30
N SER A 123 -36.27 17.38 -50.84
CA SER A 123 -35.01 17.96 -51.38
C SER A 123 -34.60 19.47 -51.27
N ARG A 124 -33.40 19.64 -50.68
CA ARG A 124 -32.25 20.56 -50.94
C ARG A 124 -32.37 22.10 -50.84
N SER A 125 -31.83 22.64 -49.73
CA SER A 125 -30.50 23.33 -49.62
C SER A 125 -30.46 24.65 -48.83
N SER A 126 -29.43 24.75 -47.98
CA SER A 126 -28.77 25.94 -47.40
C SER A 126 -29.30 26.62 -46.11
N LYS A 127 -28.39 26.60 -45.12
CA LYS A 127 -28.02 27.62 -44.11
C LYS A 127 -28.94 27.99 -42.93
N THR A 128 -28.33 27.76 -41.74
CA THR A 128 -28.39 28.52 -40.47
C THR A 128 -29.71 28.58 -39.69
N ILE A 129 -29.72 28.01 -38.48
CA ILE A 129 -29.93 28.69 -37.18
C ILE A 129 -29.60 27.71 -36.03
N SER A 130 -28.99 28.30 -35.01
CA SER A 130 -28.51 27.84 -33.70
C SER A 130 -29.31 26.78 -32.93
N PRO A 131 -28.64 25.96 -32.10
CA PRO A 131 -29.21 25.42 -30.88
C PRO A 131 -28.70 26.12 -29.60
N ARG A 132 -29.60 26.14 -28.61
CA ARG A 132 -29.43 26.52 -27.20
C ARG A 132 -28.55 25.50 -26.42
N PRO A 133 -27.98 25.89 -25.26
CA PRO A 133 -26.82 25.21 -24.68
C PRO A 133 -27.17 23.88 -24.02
N ALA A 134 -26.37 22.86 -24.34
CA ALA A 134 -26.32 21.58 -23.67
C ALA A 134 -25.35 21.63 -22.49
N ARG A 135 -25.75 20.91 -21.44
CA ARG A 135 -25.02 20.57 -20.22
C ARG A 135 -23.67 19.91 -20.57
N ALA A 136 -22.56 20.42 -20.05
CA ALA A 136 -21.24 19.82 -20.24
C ALA A 136 -20.89 18.86 -19.10
N THR A 137 -20.55 17.65 -19.52
CA THR A 137 -20.05 16.50 -18.76
C THR A 137 -18.54 16.64 -18.50
N TYR A 138 -18.02 15.86 -17.56
CA TYR A 138 -16.69 15.82 -16.94
C TYR A 138 -15.46 15.60 -17.86
N SER A 139 -15.54 15.92 -19.15
CA SER A 139 -14.49 15.62 -20.15
C SER A 139 -13.65 16.83 -20.59
N TYR A 140 -13.33 17.76 -19.68
CA TYR A 140 -12.50 18.95 -19.99
C TYR A 140 -11.54 19.34 -18.85
N PHE A 141 -10.78 18.38 -18.32
CA PHE A 141 -9.67 18.68 -17.39
C PHE A 141 -8.39 17.86 -17.59
N LEU A 142 -8.26 17.10 -18.69
CA LEU A 142 -7.06 16.29 -18.98
C LEU A 142 -6.57 16.40 -20.44
N ASN A 143 -6.75 17.56 -21.08
CA ASN A 143 -6.23 17.74 -22.44
C ASN A 143 -5.33 18.97 -22.62
N ASP A 144 -4.57 19.35 -21.59
CA ASP A 144 -3.59 20.44 -21.72
C ASP A 144 -2.36 20.22 -20.83
N THR A 145 -1.63 19.13 -21.07
CA THR A 145 -0.22 18.95 -20.66
C THR A 145 0.52 18.01 -21.61
N HIS A 146 0.49 18.27 -22.93
CA HIS A 146 1.38 17.56 -23.86
C HIS A 146 1.75 18.33 -25.14
N GLN A 147 1.90 19.65 -25.05
CA GLN A 147 2.53 20.45 -26.11
C GLN A 147 3.43 21.52 -25.47
N ASP A 148 4.60 21.14 -24.93
CA ASP A 148 5.70 22.10 -24.74
C ASP A 148 7.08 21.45 -24.56
N TRP A 149 7.39 20.39 -25.32
CA TRP A 149 8.76 19.86 -25.40
C TRP A 149 9.09 19.45 -26.82
N ASN A 150 9.16 20.42 -27.73
CA ASN A 150 10.00 20.30 -28.92
C ASN A 150 10.25 21.70 -29.51
N ASP A 151 11.41 22.29 -29.17
CA ASP A 151 12.27 23.11 -30.04
C ASP A 151 13.17 24.03 -29.20
N GLY A 152 14.49 23.95 -29.42
CA GLY A 152 15.43 25.00 -29.03
C GLY A 152 16.73 24.49 -28.39
N ASP A 153 17.73 24.27 -29.24
CA ASP A 153 19.12 23.96 -28.90
C ASP A 153 19.84 25.02 -28.04
N GLU A 154 20.88 24.52 -27.36
CA GLU A 154 22.19 25.12 -27.05
C GLU A 154 22.32 26.65 -27.01
N ASP A 155 22.52 27.22 -25.82
CA ASP A 155 23.68 28.06 -25.47
C ASP A 155 23.64 28.40 -23.95
N ASP A 156 24.83 28.71 -23.40
CA ASP A 156 25.14 29.13 -22.02
C ASP A 156 25.48 28.04 -20.99
N ALA A 157 26.65 27.44 -21.22
CA ALA A 157 27.58 27.13 -20.14
C ALA A 157 28.05 28.45 -19.47
N ASP A 158 27.44 28.82 -18.35
CA ASP A 158 28.05 29.46 -17.17
C ASP A 158 26.95 30.06 -16.27
N ASN A 159 26.53 29.32 -15.23
CA ASN A 159 26.15 29.86 -13.92
C ASN A 159 25.86 28.71 -12.92
N MET A 160 26.90 28.37 -12.18
CA MET A 160 26.89 27.55 -10.98
C MET A 160 26.18 28.30 -9.82
N PHE A 161 25.31 27.58 -9.10
CA PHE A 161 24.69 27.87 -7.79
C PHE A 161 23.61 28.98 -7.68
N GLU A 162 22.34 28.58 -7.72
CA GLU A 162 21.32 29.10 -6.79
C GLU A 162 20.52 27.91 -6.22
N ASP A 163 20.91 27.50 -5.02
CA ASP A 163 20.35 26.41 -4.21
C ASP A 163 19.28 27.03 -3.28
N ASP A 164 18.01 27.02 -3.72
CA ASP A 164 16.89 27.74 -3.08
C ASP A 164 15.91 26.83 -2.31
N GLU A 165 16.23 25.53 -2.19
CA GLU A 165 15.54 24.56 -1.35
C GLU A 165 16.40 24.22 -0.13
N ASP A 166 15.81 24.18 1.07
CA ASP A 166 16.59 23.82 2.26
C ASP A 166 16.97 22.32 2.23
N GLU A 167 17.92 21.91 3.08
CA GLU A 167 18.35 20.51 3.26
C GLU A 167 17.20 19.52 3.59
N PHE A 168 15.97 20.02 3.79
CA PHE A 168 14.76 19.27 4.09
C PHE A 168 13.69 19.40 2.99
N GLY A 169 13.99 20.03 1.85
CA GLY A 169 13.09 20.19 0.71
C GLY A 169 11.88 21.09 0.96
N LEU A 170 11.92 21.93 2.01
CA LEU A 170 10.79 22.76 2.41
C LEU A 170 10.87 24.16 1.75
N PRO A 171 9.77 24.64 1.14
CA PRO A 171 9.74 25.98 0.55
C PRO A 171 9.91 27.08 1.61
N SER A 172 10.68 28.13 1.26
CA SER A 172 10.74 29.35 2.05
C SER A 172 9.38 30.07 2.08
N ILE A 173 8.93 30.49 3.27
CA ILE A 173 7.68 31.25 3.49
C ILE A 173 7.66 32.54 2.62
N ALA A 174 8.83 33.13 2.32
CA ALA A 174 8.96 34.30 1.46
C ALA A 174 8.60 34.01 -0.02
N ASN A 175 8.90 32.80 -0.53
CA ASN A 175 8.60 32.38 -1.91
C ASN A 175 7.13 31.92 -2.06
N MET A 176 6.54 31.30 -1.03
CA MET A 176 5.10 30.97 -1.01
C MET A 176 4.21 32.21 -1.17
N ARG A 177 4.65 33.37 -0.66
CA ARG A 177 3.97 34.67 -0.85
C ARG A 177 3.96 35.16 -2.31
N ARG A 178 4.92 34.74 -3.16
CA ARG A 178 5.01 35.16 -4.58
C ARG A 178 4.21 34.27 -5.54
N LYS A 179 4.05 32.97 -5.25
CA LYS A 179 3.44 31.99 -6.17
C LYS A 179 1.91 32.08 -6.32
N GLY A 180 1.22 32.86 -5.48
CA GLY A 180 -0.24 33.08 -5.57
C GLY A 180 -0.73 33.94 -6.75
N ARG A 181 0.12 34.30 -7.71
CA ARG A 181 -0.21 35.26 -8.78
C ARG A 181 0.39 34.86 -10.13
N ARG A 182 -0.20 33.86 -10.79
CA ARG A 182 -0.02 33.66 -12.24
C ARG A 182 -1.31 33.15 -12.90
N LYS A 183 -2.28 34.06 -13.03
CA LYS A 183 -3.26 34.06 -14.13
C LYS A 183 -3.32 35.49 -14.65
N GLN A 184 -2.71 35.73 -15.80
CA GLN A 184 -2.90 36.98 -16.53
C GLN A 184 -4.31 37.02 -17.11
N PRO A 185 -5.04 38.15 -17.01
CA PRO A 185 -6.14 38.42 -17.92
C PRO A 185 -5.62 39.19 -19.15
N SER A 186 -6.01 38.70 -20.31
CA SER A 186 -5.82 39.36 -21.61
C SER A 186 -6.66 40.63 -21.73
N LYS A 187 -6.11 41.59 -22.49
CA LYS A 187 -6.56 42.97 -22.73
C LYS A 187 -8.03 43.13 -23.14
N ALA A 188 -8.57 44.27 -22.71
CA ALA A 188 -9.87 44.83 -23.04
C ALA A 188 -10.04 45.23 -24.51
N LYS A 189 -11.30 45.21 -24.98
CA LYS A 189 -11.84 46.17 -25.95
C LYS A 189 -13.22 46.63 -25.49
N GLU A 190 -13.35 47.94 -25.37
CA GLU A 190 -14.56 48.68 -25.05
C GLU A 190 -15.58 48.62 -26.20
N ALA A 191 -16.87 48.63 -25.85
CA ALA A 191 -17.86 49.51 -26.47
C ALA A 191 -19.12 49.60 -25.59
N SER A 192 -19.46 50.84 -25.29
CA SER A 192 -20.58 51.40 -24.52
C SER A 192 -21.98 51.08 -25.05
N GLY A 193 -22.99 51.10 -24.17
CA GLY A 193 -24.39 51.28 -24.56
C GLY A 193 -25.42 51.14 -23.43
N HIS A 194 -25.96 52.27 -22.98
CA HIS A 194 -26.98 52.50 -21.95
C HIS A 194 -28.17 51.53 -21.84
N VAL A 195 -28.64 51.32 -20.60
CA VAL A 195 -30.07 51.11 -20.29
C VAL A 195 -30.49 52.01 -19.12
N SER A 196 -31.60 52.71 -19.33
CA SER A 196 -32.32 53.52 -18.35
C SER A 196 -33.28 52.68 -17.50
N ARG A 197 -33.45 53.15 -16.27
CA ARG A 197 -34.43 52.80 -15.22
C ARG A 197 -35.81 52.39 -15.71
N GLU A 198 -36.39 51.37 -15.07
CA GLU A 198 -37.66 51.51 -14.35
C GLU A 198 -37.81 50.45 -13.24
N SER A 199 -38.36 50.90 -12.12
CA SER A 199 -38.54 50.21 -10.84
C SER A 199 -40.03 50.22 -10.53
N LEU A 200 -40.57 49.13 -9.95
CA LEU A 200 -41.39 49.13 -8.73
C LEU A 200 -42.03 47.77 -8.49
N GLY A 201 -42.02 47.31 -7.23
CA GLY A 201 -42.86 46.21 -6.75
C GLY A 201 -42.28 45.39 -5.60
N SER A 202 -42.17 45.99 -4.41
CA SER A 202 -41.72 45.40 -3.15
C SER A 202 -42.64 44.32 -2.58
N THR A 203 -42.11 43.33 -1.85
CA THR A 203 -42.54 42.99 -0.48
C THR A 203 -41.38 42.35 0.31
N ALA A 204 -41.37 42.60 1.60
CA ALA A 204 -40.25 42.73 2.52
C ALA A 204 -39.58 41.43 3.03
N TRP A 205 -38.26 41.49 3.12
CA TRP A 205 -37.43 40.71 4.05
C TRP A 205 -37.37 41.46 5.40
N ARG A 206 -37.71 40.77 6.50
CA ARG A 206 -37.35 41.24 7.85
C ARG A 206 -35.97 40.73 8.19
N GLY A 207 -35.01 41.65 8.30
CA GLY A 207 -33.80 41.45 9.07
C GLY A 207 -34.11 41.66 10.55
N ILE A 208 -33.58 40.78 11.40
CA ILE A 208 -33.24 41.10 12.78
C ILE A 208 -31.72 40.97 12.86
N ASP A 209 -31.12 42.14 12.90
CA ASP A 209 -29.91 42.51 13.62
C ASP A 209 -29.32 41.42 14.55
N SER A 210 -28.12 40.95 14.24
CA SER A 210 -27.25 40.35 15.24
C SER A 210 -25.97 41.16 15.21
N GLY A 211 -25.96 42.13 16.12
CA GLY A 211 -24.94 43.15 16.23
C GLY A 211 -23.56 42.57 16.53
N ASP A 212 -22.58 43.44 16.30
CA ASP A 212 -21.30 43.48 16.98
C ASP A 212 -21.39 42.89 18.39
N ILE A 213 -20.89 41.68 18.52
CA ILE A 213 -20.30 41.18 19.76
C ILE A 213 -18.94 40.62 19.35
N ALA A 214 -17.98 41.52 19.20
CA ALA A 214 -16.64 41.23 19.67
C ALA A 214 -16.74 41.09 21.20
N GLU A 215 -17.24 39.94 21.68
CA GLU A 215 -17.05 39.58 23.07
C GLU A 215 -15.56 39.37 23.24
N GLU A 216 -14.94 40.31 23.95
CA GLU A 216 -13.70 40.09 24.65
C GLU A 216 -13.71 38.66 25.19
N ARG A 217 -12.70 37.87 24.80
CA ARG A 217 -12.42 36.61 25.46
C ARG A 217 -12.53 36.84 26.97
N GLY A 218 -13.49 36.18 27.62
CA GLY A 218 -13.42 36.01 29.07
C GLY A 218 -12.03 35.49 29.39
N ILE A 219 -11.33 36.18 30.30
CA ILE A 219 -9.94 35.88 30.67
C ILE A 219 -9.87 34.37 30.93
N PRO A 220 -9.08 33.59 30.15
CA PRO A 220 -8.91 32.19 30.45
C PRO A 220 -8.31 32.09 31.85
N ASN A 221 -9.05 31.47 32.77
CA ASN A 221 -8.63 31.37 34.16
C ASN A 221 -7.57 30.25 34.25
N TYR A 222 -6.35 30.58 33.85
CA TYR A 222 -5.22 29.65 33.91
C TYR A 222 -4.89 29.33 35.37
N PRO A 223 -4.46 28.10 35.68
CA PRO A 223 -3.93 27.79 37.00
C PRO A 223 -2.78 28.72 37.32
N THR A 224 -2.89 29.51 38.39
CA THR A 224 -1.80 30.34 38.88
C THR A 224 -0.84 29.44 39.64
N ALA A 225 0.39 29.34 39.14
CA ALA A 225 1.41 28.53 39.78
C ALA A 225 1.60 28.95 41.26
N LYS A 226 1.58 27.96 42.16
CA LYS A 226 2.12 28.17 43.52
C LYS A 226 3.59 28.53 43.34
N LYS A 227 4.06 29.64 43.94
CA LYS A 227 5.48 30.03 43.93
C LYS A 227 6.31 28.92 44.59
N ILE A 228 6.70 27.91 43.82
CA ILE A 228 7.74 26.96 44.18
C ILE A 228 9.01 27.57 43.62
N GLU A 229 9.82 28.14 44.52
CA GLU A 229 11.10 28.77 44.22
C GLU A 229 11.93 27.90 43.28
N GLY A 230 12.24 28.39 42.07
CA GLY A 230 13.52 28.33 41.35
C GLY A 230 14.36 27.04 41.29
N LYS A 231 13.89 25.90 41.80
CA LYS A 231 14.64 24.65 42.00
C LYS A 231 14.39 23.63 40.89
N ILE A 232 13.51 23.95 39.96
CA ILE A 232 13.07 23.04 38.90
C ILE A 232 13.99 23.12 37.69
N LEU A 233 14.48 24.32 37.31
CA LEU A 233 15.40 24.50 36.18
C LEU A 233 16.80 23.97 36.52
N ARG A 234 17.40 23.20 35.62
CA ARG A 234 18.79 22.73 35.77
C ARG A 234 19.77 23.91 35.74
N PRO A 235 20.73 24.01 36.67
CA PRO A 235 21.70 25.11 36.69
C PRO A 235 22.50 25.27 35.39
N GLN A 236 22.79 24.15 34.71
CA GLN A 236 23.57 24.09 33.47
C GLN A 236 22.71 24.24 32.19
N TYR A 237 21.47 24.75 32.30
CA TYR A 237 20.56 24.85 31.14
C TYR A 237 21.16 25.61 29.95
N GLN A 238 22.03 26.60 30.19
CA GLN A 238 22.71 27.37 29.13
C GLN A 238 23.66 26.51 28.29
N GLU A 239 24.32 25.53 28.91
CA GLU A 239 25.19 24.58 28.22
C GLU A 239 24.37 23.58 27.41
N ILE A 240 23.24 23.12 27.96
CA ILE A 240 22.29 22.22 27.26
C ILE A 240 21.67 22.93 26.06
N LEU A 241 21.37 24.23 26.18
CA LEU A 241 20.87 25.05 25.08
C LEU A 241 21.86 25.09 23.91
N ARG A 242 23.16 25.17 24.18
CA ARG A 242 24.20 25.21 23.15
C ARG A 242 24.45 23.83 22.52
N ASP A 243 24.57 22.80 23.35
CA ASP A 243 24.77 21.42 22.91
C ASP A 243 23.97 20.46 23.82
N PRO A 244 22.97 19.74 23.28
CA PRO A 244 22.22 18.74 24.02
C PRO A 244 23.10 17.65 24.65
N ALA A 245 24.29 17.37 24.11
CA ALA A 245 25.22 16.39 24.65
C ALA A 245 25.71 16.77 26.06
N ASN A 246 25.70 18.05 26.44
CA ASN A 246 26.06 18.49 27.80
C ASN A 246 25.13 17.91 28.86
N SER A 247 23.88 17.59 28.51
CA SER A 247 22.94 16.92 29.42
C SER A 247 23.42 15.53 29.87
N LEU A 248 24.23 14.84 29.05
CA LEU A 248 24.75 13.49 29.34
C LEU A 248 25.73 13.47 30.52
N HIS A 249 26.46 14.57 30.72
CA HIS A 249 27.44 14.72 31.80
C HIS A 249 26.78 15.01 33.16
N LEU A 250 25.52 15.45 33.14
CA LEU A 250 24.75 15.86 34.33
C LEU A 250 23.93 14.72 34.95
N ILE A 251 23.95 13.54 34.32
CA ILE A 251 23.17 12.39 34.78
C ILE A 251 23.83 11.80 36.03
N SER A 252 23.22 12.04 37.19
CA SER A 252 23.57 11.45 38.48
C SER A 252 22.86 10.11 38.69
N HIS A 253 23.53 9.19 39.39
CA HIS A 253 22.96 7.90 39.76
C HIS A 253 22.56 7.97 41.24
N PRO A 254 21.28 8.05 41.60
CA PRO A 254 20.87 8.04 43.00
C PRO A 254 21.32 6.75 43.67
N THR A 255 21.77 6.77 44.93
CA THR A 255 22.08 5.55 45.68
C THR A 255 20.79 4.83 46.08
N PRO A 256 20.72 3.49 45.98
CA PRO A 256 19.53 2.74 46.39
C PRO A 256 19.25 2.97 47.89
N PRO A 257 17.97 2.99 48.31
CA PRO A 257 17.61 3.18 49.72
C PRO A 257 18.29 2.14 50.63
N PRO A 258 18.66 2.49 51.88
CA PRO A 258 19.34 1.57 52.80
C PRO A 258 18.52 0.32 53.15
N ASN A 259 17.21 0.32 52.92
CA ASN A 259 16.29 -0.82 53.12
C ASN A 259 15.80 -1.45 51.79
N ALA A 260 16.50 -1.25 50.68
CA ALA A 260 16.09 -1.80 49.39
C ALA A 260 16.21 -3.34 49.35
N SER A 261 15.19 -4.01 48.82
CA SER A 261 15.22 -5.45 48.57
C SER A 261 16.26 -5.82 47.51
N ALA A 262 16.77 -7.06 47.54
CA ALA A 262 17.73 -7.55 46.54
C ALA A 262 17.28 -7.31 45.09
N LYS A 263 15.98 -7.48 44.82
CA LYS A 263 15.35 -7.21 43.52
C LYS A 263 15.42 -5.73 43.13
N GLN A 264 15.18 -4.81 44.06
CA GLN A 264 15.25 -3.36 43.80
C GLN A 264 16.69 -2.92 43.55
N VAL A 265 17.66 -3.51 44.23
CA VAL A 265 19.10 -3.24 44.01
C VAL A 265 19.53 -3.73 42.62
N GLU A 266 19.07 -4.91 42.20
CA GLU A 266 19.32 -5.46 40.87
C GLU A 266 18.69 -4.60 39.75
N GLU A 267 17.40 -4.24 39.87
CA GLU A 267 16.70 -3.36 38.93
C GLU A 267 17.39 -1.99 38.80
N HIS A 268 17.86 -1.45 39.93
CA HIS A 268 18.62 -0.21 39.97
C HIS A 268 19.98 -0.31 39.23
N SER A 269 20.74 -1.38 39.47
CA SER A 269 22.01 -1.65 38.79
C SER A 269 21.83 -1.86 37.29
N ALA A 270 20.78 -2.57 36.88
CA ALA A 270 20.43 -2.77 35.47
C ALA A 270 20.09 -1.45 34.77
N ARG A 271 19.32 -0.57 35.42
CA ARG A 271 19.02 0.79 34.89
C ARG A 271 20.28 1.61 34.70
N ILE A 272 21.19 1.63 35.68
CA ILE A 272 22.47 2.35 35.56
C ILE A 272 23.30 1.81 34.40
N THR A 273 23.39 0.49 34.28
CA THR A 273 24.13 -0.17 33.18
C THR A 273 23.56 0.25 31.83
N ARG A 274 22.23 0.29 31.71
CA ARG A 274 21.53 0.73 30.50
C ARG A 274 21.82 2.20 30.17
N ILE A 275 21.71 3.10 31.14
CA ILE A 275 22.05 4.52 30.97
C ILE A 275 23.49 4.68 30.48
N ASN A 276 24.44 3.98 31.10
CA ASN A 276 25.85 4.04 30.73
C ASN A 276 26.14 3.44 29.33
N LYS A 277 25.31 2.51 28.85
CA LYS A 277 25.37 2.04 27.46
C LYS A 277 24.98 3.16 26.49
N PHE A 278 23.83 3.82 26.71
CA PHE A 278 23.40 4.94 25.87
C PHE A 278 24.38 6.12 25.90
N LYS A 279 24.89 6.49 27.09
CA LYS A 279 25.92 7.53 27.21
C LYS A 279 27.12 7.26 26.30
N ARG A 280 27.65 6.03 26.34
CA ARG A 280 28.79 5.63 25.49
C ARG A 280 28.49 5.77 23.99
N ILE A 281 27.29 5.39 23.56
CA ILE A 281 26.86 5.51 22.16
C ILE A 281 26.73 6.99 21.75
N LEU A 282 26.06 7.81 22.57
CA LEU A 282 25.77 9.21 22.26
C LEU A 282 27.00 10.14 22.37
N GLN A 283 28.00 9.75 23.17
CA GLN A 283 29.27 10.45 23.31
C GLN A 283 30.28 10.13 22.21
N ALA A 284 30.01 9.16 21.34
CA ALA A 284 30.86 8.88 20.18
C ALA A 284 30.91 10.11 19.24
N SER A 285 32.08 10.34 18.62
CA SER A 285 32.26 11.40 17.62
C SER A 285 31.36 11.21 16.41
N THR A 286 31.11 9.96 16.04
CA THR A 286 30.10 9.56 15.07
C THR A 286 29.20 8.50 15.69
N ILE A 287 27.92 8.83 15.87
CA ILE A 287 26.95 7.91 16.48
C ILE A 287 26.55 6.82 15.46
N SER A 288 26.70 5.56 15.85
CA SER A 288 26.19 4.41 15.11
C SER A 288 24.67 4.32 15.26
N LEU A 289 23.93 4.57 14.18
CA LEU A 289 22.46 4.47 14.19
C LEU A 289 21.98 3.04 14.43
N SER A 290 22.72 2.04 13.96
CA SER A 290 22.38 0.62 14.20
C SER A 290 22.40 0.30 15.70
N ASP A 291 23.50 0.62 16.39
CA ASP A 291 23.65 0.34 17.82
C ASP A 291 22.66 1.13 18.68
N LEU A 292 22.35 2.37 18.24
CA LEU A 292 21.37 3.22 18.89
C LEU A 292 19.96 2.66 18.73
N ARG A 293 19.56 2.25 17.52
CA ARG A 293 18.25 1.61 17.23
C ARG A 293 18.09 0.31 18.01
N ASP A 294 19.08 -0.57 17.97
CA ASP A 294 19.05 -1.84 18.71
C ASP A 294 18.90 -1.64 20.22
N SER A 295 19.54 -0.61 20.77
CA SER A 295 19.41 -0.27 22.18
C SER A 295 18.08 0.42 22.50
N ALA A 296 17.60 1.31 21.64
CA ALA A 296 16.36 2.08 21.79
C ALA A 296 15.10 1.22 21.69
N TRP A 297 15.15 0.13 20.93
CA TRP A 297 13.99 -0.75 20.71
C TRP A 297 13.34 -1.25 22.00
N SER A 298 14.14 -1.60 23.01
CA SER A 298 13.66 -2.06 24.32
C SER A 298 13.35 -0.91 25.31
N GLY A 299 13.30 0.33 24.82
CA GLY A 299 13.01 1.54 25.59
C GLY A 299 14.27 2.37 25.89
N VAL A 300 14.10 3.69 25.88
CA VAL A 300 15.18 4.65 26.12
C VAL A 300 15.09 5.20 27.54
N PRO A 301 16.18 5.25 28.33
CA PRO A 301 16.15 5.89 29.64
C PRO A 301 15.77 7.38 29.54
N SER A 302 14.98 7.88 30.50
CA SER A 302 14.45 9.25 30.45
C SER A 302 15.53 10.33 30.39
N GLU A 303 16.68 10.06 31.00
CA GLU A 303 17.80 10.99 31.10
C GLU A 303 18.50 11.23 29.76
N VAL A 304 18.38 10.31 28.80
CA VAL A 304 19.03 10.39 27.47
C VAL A 304 18.03 10.45 26.32
N ARG A 305 16.73 10.45 26.63
CA ARG A 305 15.66 10.32 25.63
C ARG A 305 15.61 11.48 24.64
N ALA A 306 15.71 12.72 25.14
CA ALA A 306 15.67 13.92 24.30
C ALA A 306 16.69 13.84 23.15
N MET A 307 17.97 13.67 23.47
CA MET A 307 19.02 13.55 22.45
C MET A 307 18.86 12.31 21.57
N THR A 308 18.44 11.18 22.15
CA THR A 308 18.22 9.93 21.39
C THR A 308 17.14 10.11 20.31
N TRP A 309 16.00 10.72 20.66
CA TRP A 309 14.91 10.99 19.72
C TRP A 309 15.33 11.94 18.60
N GLN A 310 16.07 13.01 18.94
CA GLN A 310 16.57 13.95 17.95
C GLN A 310 17.50 13.26 16.92
N VAL A 311 18.34 12.32 17.36
CA VAL A 311 19.23 11.55 16.47
C VAL A 311 18.44 10.51 15.64
N LEU A 312 17.51 9.78 16.25
CA LEU A 312 16.72 8.75 15.55
C LEU A 312 15.81 9.33 14.47
N LEU A 313 15.27 10.54 14.68
CA LEU A 313 14.48 11.28 13.68
C LEU A 313 15.34 11.97 12.60
N GLY A 314 16.66 11.91 12.71
CA GLY A 314 17.57 12.61 11.80
C GLY A 314 17.52 14.14 11.93
N TYR A 315 16.94 14.67 13.02
CA TYR A 315 16.98 16.11 13.31
C TYR A 315 18.38 16.55 13.76
N LEU A 316 19.01 15.77 14.65
CA LEU A 316 20.37 15.99 15.10
C LEU A 316 21.34 15.09 14.31
N PRO A 317 22.36 15.65 13.65
CA PRO A 317 23.34 14.85 12.91
C PRO A 317 24.09 13.85 13.80
N THR A 318 24.44 12.70 13.24
CA THR A 318 25.24 11.66 13.93
C THR A 318 26.67 12.10 14.24
N SER A 319 27.24 12.97 13.41
CA SER A 319 28.56 13.58 13.59
C SER A 319 28.50 14.71 14.62
N SER A 320 29.32 14.63 15.68
CA SER A 320 29.39 15.62 16.76
C SER A 320 29.79 17.02 16.29
N GLU A 321 30.65 17.12 15.27
CA GLU A 321 31.18 18.39 14.77
C GLU A 321 30.10 19.29 14.16
N ARG A 322 29.02 18.69 13.63
CA ARG A 322 27.94 19.43 12.95
C ARG A 322 26.77 19.78 13.85
N ARG A 323 26.65 19.16 15.03
CA ARG A 323 25.44 19.26 15.89
C ARG A 323 25.11 20.68 16.30
N VAL A 324 26.08 21.40 16.86
CA VAL A 324 25.88 22.76 17.40
C VAL A 324 25.42 23.72 16.30
N ALA A 325 26.12 23.73 15.16
CA ALA A 325 25.80 24.60 14.03
C ALA A 325 24.43 24.27 13.41
N THR A 326 24.10 22.99 13.23
CA THR A 326 22.80 22.57 12.69
C THR A 326 21.66 22.95 13.64
N LEU A 327 21.82 22.73 14.94
CA LEU A 327 20.80 23.02 15.94
C LEU A 327 20.53 24.53 16.06
N GLU A 328 21.58 25.35 16.12
CA GLU A 328 21.46 26.80 16.14
C GLU A 328 20.75 27.33 14.89
N ARG A 329 21.15 26.84 13.72
CA ARG A 329 20.52 27.18 12.44
C ARG A 329 19.03 26.81 12.43
N LYS A 330 18.69 25.58 12.80
CA LYS A 330 17.30 25.07 12.75
C LYS A 330 16.38 25.76 13.75
N ARG A 331 16.87 26.07 14.96
CA ARG A 331 16.11 26.84 15.95
C ARG A 331 15.87 28.28 15.49
N LYS A 332 16.88 28.92 14.89
CA LYS A 332 16.74 30.24 14.28
C LYS A 332 15.76 30.25 13.11
N GLU A 333 15.82 29.23 12.26
CA GLU A 333 14.90 29.05 11.13
C GLU A 333 13.43 28.96 11.61
N TYR A 334 13.17 28.17 12.65
CA TYR A 334 11.84 28.07 13.25
C TYR A 334 11.35 29.42 13.78
N LEU A 335 12.17 30.11 14.58
CA LEU A 335 11.81 31.42 15.16
C LEU A 335 11.53 32.47 14.09
N GLU A 336 12.29 32.46 12.99
CA GLU A 336 12.03 33.33 11.85
C GLU A 336 10.73 32.94 11.13
N GLY A 337 10.44 31.64 11.00
CA GLY A 337 9.16 31.15 10.50
C GLY A 337 7.97 31.60 11.34
N VAL A 338 8.09 31.53 12.67
CA VAL A 338 7.11 32.10 13.61
C VAL A 338 6.97 33.61 13.40
N ARG A 339 8.08 34.35 13.36
CA ARG A 339 8.05 35.80 13.14
C ARG A 339 7.31 36.14 11.83
N GLN A 340 7.62 35.46 10.73
CA GLN A 340 6.98 35.69 9.44
C GLN A 340 5.50 35.30 9.42
N ALA A 341 5.11 34.25 10.15
CA ALA A 341 3.74 33.79 10.26
C ALA A 341 2.86 34.75 11.10
N PHE A 342 3.43 35.36 12.14
CA PHE A 342 2.70 36.17 13.12
C PHE A 342 2.97 37.70 13.04
N GLU A 343 3.91 38.17 12.22
CA GLU A 343 4.08 39.61 11.96
C GLU A 343 2.87 40.20 11.23
N ARG A 344 2.02 40.84 12.05
CA ARG A 344 0.86 41.69 11.72
C ARG A 344 1.23 42.71 10.61
N GLY A 345 0.31 43.17 9.76
CA GLY A 345 -1.02 43.61 10.15
C GLY A 345 -1.01 44.76 11.19
N THR A 346 0.17 45.24 11.62
CA THR A 346 0.41 46.20 12.73
C THR A 346 1.36 47.27 12.30
N SER A 347 0.86 48.07 11.40
CA SER A 347 1.40 49.39 11.15
C SER A 347 0.26 50.39 11.36
N GLY A 348 -0.33 50.37 12.56
CA GLY A 348 -1.48 51.22 12.85
C GLY A 348 -1.94 51.28 14.31
N SER A 349 -1.04 51.30 15.31
CA SER A 349 -1.36 51.87 16.65
C SER A 349 -0.14 51.99 17.59
N ALA A 350 0.99 52.54 17.14
CA ALA A 350 2.10 52.80 18.08
C ALA A 350 3.09 53.92 17.67
N SER A 351 2.76 54.81 16.73
CA SER A 351 3.62 55.97 16.44
C SER A 351 2.84 57.12 15.83
N ALA A 352 2.11 57.85 16.67
CA ALA A 352 1.63 59.19 16.35
C ALA A 352 1.45 60.00 17.65
N VAL A 353 2.56 60.34 18.30
CA VAL A 353 2.61 61.50 19.19
C VAL A 353 3.76 62.38 18.73
N ALA A 354 3.49 63.24 17.73
CA ALA A 354 4.08 64.56 17.56
C ALA A 354 3.73 65.13 16.17
N SER A 355 3.12 66.34 16.18
CA SER A 355 3.06 67.32 15.07
C SER A 355 2.18 66.93 13.87
N GLY A 356 1.20 67.69 13.38
CA GLY A 356 0.79 69.07 13.55
C GLY A 356 0.14 69.53 12.24
N VAL A 357 -1.15 69.92 12.31
CA VAL A 357 -1.88 70.88 11.46
C VAL A 357 -2.24 70.56 9.97
N ALA A 358 -3.52 70.86 9.67
CA ALA A 358 -4.19 71.23 8.39
C ALA A 358 -4.69 70.16 7.39
N GLY A 359 -6.01 69.95 7.42
CA GLY A 359 -6.91 70.29 6.30
C GLY A 359 -7.16 69.26 5.19
N GLY A 360 -8.41 68.83 5.03
CA GLY A 360 -8.93 68.26 3.79
C GLY A 360 -9.83 67.04 3.97
N ALA A 361 -11.14 67.24 3.86
CA ALA A 361 -12.12 66.16 3.81
C ALA A 361 -12.05 65.43 2.46
N ALA A 362 -11.89 64.11 2.49
CA ALA A 362 -12.15 63.23 1.35
C ALA A 362 -12.55 61.83 1.84
N HIS A 363 -13.72 61.37 1.38
CA HIS A 363 -14.23 60.01 1.57
C HIS A 363 -13.23 58.93 1.11
N PRO A 364 -13.07 57.80 1.82
CA PRO A 364 -12.34 56.67 1.28
C PRO A 364 -13.24 55.84 0.36
N SER A 365 -12.88 55.84 -0.91
CA SER A 365 -13.30 54.88 -1.92
C SER A 365 -12.92 53.46 -1.53
N ALA A 366 -13.89 52.54 -1.63
CA ALA A 366 -13.71 51.12 -1.43
C ALA A 366 -12.88 50.52 -2.58
N ASN A 367 -11.56 50.47 -2.42
CA ASN A 367 -10.70 49.51 -3.10
C ASN A 367 -9.29 49.52 -2.48
N ARG A 368 -9.09 48.66 -1.47
CA ARG A 368 -7.76 48.19 -1.06
C ARG A 368 -7.83 46.70 -0.84
N GLY A 369 -7.06 45.96 -1.64
CA GLY A 369 -6.83 44.53 -1.42
C GLY A 369 -6.32 44.30 0.01
N ARG A 370 -7.06 43.50 0.78
CA ARG A 370 -6.64 43.06 2.11
C ARG A 370 -5.40 42.18 1.96
N GLY A 371 -4.26 42.67 2.43
CA GLY A 371 -3.12 41.83 2.76
C GLY A 371 -3.56 40.81 3.80
N ARG A 372 -3.36 39.52 3.51
CA ARG A 372 -3.78 38.43 4.42
C ARG A 372 -2.98 38.52 5.72
N GLY A 373 -3.67 38.74 6.83
CA GLY A 373 -3.20 38.38 8.17
C GLY A 373 -3.17 36.86 8.35
N LEU A 374 -3.14 36.38 9.60
CA LEU A 374 -3.25 34.95 9.89
C LEU A 374 -4.41 34.34 9.08
N ASP A 375 -4.20 33.18 8.47
CA ASP A 375 -5.32 32.39 7.93
C ASP A 375 -6.32 32.10 9.06
N GLU A 376 -7.39 32.90 9.10
CA GLU A 376 -8.34 32.95 10.21
C GLU A 376 -9.01 31.60 10.44
N ALA A 377 -9.21 30.81 9.38
CA ALA A 377 -9.84 29.50 9.48
C ALA A 377 -8.92 28.48 10.17
N ILE A 378 -7.66 28.38 9.72
CA ILE A 378 -6.65 27.46 10.32
C ILE A 378 -6.39 27.85 11.78
N TRP A 379 -6.18 29.14 12.03
CA TRP A 379 -5.92 29.64 13.38
C TRP A 379 -7.11 29.40 14.31
N HIS A 380 -8.34 29.64 13.83
CA HIS A 380 -9.56 29.40 14.60
C HIS A 380 -9.66 27.93 15.04
N GLN A 381 -9.43 26.98 14.12
CA GLN A 381 -9.50 25.55 14.43
C GLN A 381 -8.46 25.12 15.47
N ILE A 382 -7.20 25.56 15.30
CA ILE A 382 -6.12 25.29 16.27
C ILE A 382 -6.47 25.87 17.64
N SER A 383 -6.99 27.10 17.67
CA SER A 383 -7.36 27.78 18.93
C SER A 383 -8.51 27.12 19.68
N ILE A 384 -9.31 26.29 19.00
CA ILE A 384 -10.37 25.48 19.61
C ILE A 384 -9.81 24.14 20.14
N ASP A 385 -8.87 23.53 19.44
CA ASP A 385 -8.36 22.19 19.76
C ASP A 385 -7.28 22.18 20.83
N VAL A 386 -6.36 23.15 20.82
CA VAL A 386 -5.22 23.19 21.75
C VAL A 386 -5.68 23.22 23.23
N PRO A 387 -6.65 24.06 23.65
CA PRO A 387 -7.12 24.06 25.04
C PRO A 387 -7.78 22.73 25.48
N ARG A 388 -8.21 21.89 24.53
CA ARG A 388 -8.85 20.59 24.77
C ARG A 388 -7.87 19.42 24.68
N THR A 389 -6.59 19.69 24.43
CA THR A 389 -5.54 18.67 24.30
C THR A 389 -5.07 18.23 25.69
N ASN A 390 -5.14 16.92 25.98
CA ASN A 390 -4.76 16.33 27.27
C ASN A 390 -5.30 17.10 28.52
N PRO A 391 -6.62 17.30 28.64
CA PRO A 391 -7.22 18.18 29.66
C PRO A 391 -7.03 17.66 31.10
N HIS A 392 -6.60 16.42 31.27
CA HIS A 392 -6.36 15.79 32.57
C HIS A 392 -4.95 16.08 33.14
N LEU A 393 -4.04 16.62 32.32
CA LEU A 393 -2.66 16.90 32.70
C LEU A 393 -2.46 18.41 32.86
N GLU A 394 -1.93 18.82 34.03
CA GLU A 394 -1.79 20.24 34.38
C GLU A 394 -0.86 20.97 33.39
N LEU A 395 0.20 20.29 32.92
CA LEU A 395 1.17 20.80 31.96
C LEU A 395 0.52 21.47 30.71
N TYR A 396 -0.55 20.89 30.17
CA TYR A 396 -1.22 21.38 28.95
C TYR A 396 -2.33 22.42 29.24
N SER A 397 -2.62 22.66 30.52
CA SER A 397 -3.55 23.71 30.96
C SER A 397 -2.91 25.09 31.09
N TYR A 398 -1.57 25.15 31.19
CA TYR A 398 -0.83 26.42 31.29
C TYR A 398 -0.80 27.19 29.97
N GLU A 399 -0.89 28.52 30.06
CA GLU A 399 -0.89 29.41 28.89
C GLU A 399 0.38 29.25 28.06
N ALA A 400 1.56 29.18 28.71
CA ALA A 400 2.83 29.06 28.00
C ALA A 400 2.89 27.82 27.11
N THR A 401 2.37 26.68 27.60
CA THR A 401 2.27 25.44 26.83
C THR A 401 1.30 25.61 25.67
N GLN A 402 0.07 26.06 25.92
CA GLN A 402 -0.95 26.21 24.88
C GLN A 402 -0.47 27.14 23.76
N ARG A 403 0.12 28.28 24.12
CA ARG A 403 0.68 29.24 23.15
C ARG A 403 1.79 28.65 22.30
N SER A 404 2.62 27.78 22.88
CA SER A 404 3.70 27.11 22.15
C SER A 404 3.14 26.08 21.18
N LEU A 405 2.16 25.28 21.61
CA LEU A 405 1.47 24.32 20.73
C LEU A 405 0.73 25.02 19.59
N GLU A 406 0.01 26.12 19.87
CA GLU A 406 -0.67 26.94 18.85
C GLU A 406 0.31 27.39 17.75
N ARG A 407 1.50 27.87 18.13
CA ARG A 407 2.53 28.31 17.17
C ARG A 407 3.11 27.16 16.37
N ILE A 408 3.48 26.05 17.02
CA ILE A 408 4.04 24.87 16.34
C ILE A 408 3.06 24.38 15.27
N LEU A 409 1.80 24.16 15.66
CA LEU A 409 0.77 23.63 14.77
C LEU A 409 0.44 24.60 13.64
N TYR A 410 0.40 25.90 13.94
CA TYR A 410 0.11 26.92 12.94
C TYR A 410 1.22 27.02 11.90
N VAL A 411 2.48 27.12 12.33
CA VAL A 411 3.64 27.17 11.43
C VAL A 411 3.74 25.90 10.60
N TRP A 412 3.43 24.73 11.17
CA TRP A 412 3.40 23.47 10.42
C TRP A 412 2.30 23.50 9.35
N ALA A 413 1.07 23.86 9.72
CA ALA A 413 -0.08 23.87 8.81
C ALA A 413 0.12 24.80 7.60
N ILE A 414 0.71 25.99 7.80
CA ILE A 414 0.97 26.93 6.69
C ILE A 414 2.10 26.46 5.78
N ARG A 415 3.06 25.67 6.29
CA ARG A 415 4.16 25.09 5.49
C ARG A 415 3.72 23.84 4.71
N HIS A 416 2.59 23.23 5.08
CA HIS A 416 2.06 22.00 4.44
C HIS A 416 0.64 22.23 3.87
N PRO A 417 0.47 23.02 2.81
CA PRO A 417 -0.84 23.42 2.30
C PRO A 417 -1.69 22.26 1.75
N ALA A 418 -1.09 21.12 1.41
CA ALA A 418 -1.81 19.91 1.00
C ALA A 418 -2.59 19.27 2.15
N SER A 419 -2.16 19.51 3.39
CA SER A 419 -2.81 19.03 4.61
C SER A 419 -3.54 20.15 5.34
N GLY A 420 -2.91 21.33 5.48
CA GLY A 420 -3.37 22.36 6.40
C GLY A 420 -3.29 21.87 7.86
N TYR A 421 -4.21 22.32 8.71
CA TYR A 421 -4.36 21.73 10.05
C TYR A 421 -5.43 20.65 10.03
N VAL A 422 -5.11 19.47 10.55
CA VAL A 422 -6.03 18.35 10.72
C VAL A 422 -6.10 17.97 12.19
N GLN A 423 -7.32 17.87 12.72
CA GLN A 423 -7.56 17.47 14.10
C GLN A 423 -6.93 16.09 14.36
N GLY A 424 -6.15 15.99 15.44
CA GLY A 424 -5.32 14.83 15.77
C GLY A 424 -3.82 15.16 15.77
N ILE A 425 -3.37 16.08 14.90
CA ILE A 425 -1.96 16.52 14.89
C ILE A 425 -1.60 17.27 16.17
N ASN A 426 -2.58 17.94 16.79
CA ASN A 426 -2.44 18.57 18.11
C ASN A 426 -2.04 17.57 19.21
N ASP A 427 -2.41 16.29 19.09
CA ASP A 427 -1.99 15.27 20.04
C ASP A 427 -0.53 14.86 19.79
N LEU A 428 -0.13 14.73 18.52
CA LEU A 428 1.20 14.22 18.11
C LEU A 428 2.38 15.11 18.55
N VAL A 429 2.15 16.40 18.76
CA VAL A 429 3.19 17.32 19.26
C VAL A 429 3.47 17.14 20.76
N THR A 430 2.51 16.62 21.51
CA THR A 430 2.57 16.57 22.99
C THR A 430 3.71 15.71 23.56
N PRO A 431 4.10 14.55 22.99
CA PRO A 431 5.19 13.73 23.52
C PRO A 431 6.54 14.40 23.26
N PHE A 432 6.72 15.05 22.09
CA PHE A 432 7.93 15.81 21.80
C PHE A 432 8.12 16.98 22.76
N TRP A 433 7.06 17.75 22.98
CA TRP A 433 7.07 18.86 23.94
C TRP A 433 7.48 18.38 25.33
N GLN A 434 6.84 17.31 25.83
CA GLN A 434 7.12 16.76 27.16
C GLN A 434 8.55 16.21 27.27
N VAL A 435 9.04 15.47 26.27
CA VAL A 435 10.39 14.89 26.28
C VAL A 435 11.47 15.96 26.23
N PHE A 436 11.32 16.99 25.39
CA PHE A 436 12.32 18.06 25.27
C PHE A 436 12.29 19.03 26.44
N LEU A 437 11.13 19.29 27.01
CA LEU A 437 11.01 20.09 28.24
C LEU A 437 11.72 19.40 29.43
N GLY A 438 11.58 18.08 29.55
CA GLY A 438 12.25 17.28 30.58
C GLY A 438 13.79 17.34 30.55
N ALA A 439 14.40 17.74 29.43
CA ALA A 439 15.85 17.90 29.35
C ALA A 439 16.38 19.08 30.19
N TYR A 440 15.54 20.09 30.43
CA TYR A 440 15.91 21.31 31.17
C TYR A 440 15.46 21.30 32.63
N ILE A 441 14.65 20.31 33.01
CA ILE A 441 14.03 20.20 34.32
C ILE A 441 14.75 19.14 35.17
N SER A 442 14.91 19.45 36.46
CA SER A 442 15.52 18.57 37.46
C SER A 442 14.50 17.63 38.11
N ASP A 443 13.23 18.03 38.14
CA ASP A 443 12.13 17.22 38.66
C ASP A 443 11.74 16.10 37.67
N PRO A 444 11.68 14.83 38.09
CA PRO A 444 11.18 13.75 37.25
C PRO A 444 9.69 13.82 36.91
N ASP A 445 8.87 14.55 37.68
CA ASP A 445 7.44 14.74 37.40
C ASP A 445 7.17 16.09 36.73
N ILE A 446 7.11 16.06 35.40
CA ILE A 446 6.87 17.24 34.56
C ILE A 446 5.40 17.44 34.21
N GLU A 447 4.52 16.52 34.61
CA GLU A 447 3.10 16.54 34.25
C GLU A 447 2.27 17.43 35.21
N PHE A 448 2.77 17.63 36.44
CA PHE A 448 2.07 18.33 37.53
C PHE A 448 2.95 19.37 38.22
N GLY A 449 2.34 20.46 38.71
CA GLY A 449 2.98 21.40 39.64
C GLY A 449 4.09 22.29 39.08
N MET A 450 4.27 22.35 37.76
CA MET A 450 5.31 23.14 37.09
C MET A 450 4.74 23.90 35.89
N ASP A 451 4.68 25.23 35.99
CA ASP A 451 4.29 26.12 34.90
C ASP A 451 5.51 26.44 34.01
N PRO A 452 5.52 25.99 32.74
CA PRO A 452 6.62 26.27 31.83
C PRO A 452 6.85 27.76 31.57
N GLY A 453 5.84 28.62 31.82
CA GLY A 453 5.97 30.08 31.71
C GLY A 453 6.99 30.69 32.67
N GLN A 454 7.43 29.94 33.69
CA GLN A 454 8.50 30.35 34.61
C GLN A 454 9.90 30.14 34.04
N LEU A 455 10.04 29.36 32.96
CA LEU A 455 11.32 29.06 32.34
C LEU A 455 11.81 30.24 31.48
N PRO A 456 13.13 30.42 31.32
CA PRO A 456 13.66 31.44 30.42
C PRO A 456 13.11 31.28 29.00
N LYS A 457 12.77 32.40 28.33
CA LYS A 457 12.22 32.38 26.96
C LYS A 457 13.08 31.57 25.99
N GLN A 458 14.40 31.65 26.11
CA GLN A 458 15.35 30.89 25.28
C GLN A 458 15.18 29.37 25.40
N VAL A 459 14.78 28.88 26.58
CA VAL A 459 14.48 27.45 26.82
C VAL A 459 13.16 27.08 26.14
N LEU A 460 12.12 27.90 26.30
CA LEU A 460 10.83 27.66 25.63
C LEU A 460 10.97 27.69 24.11
N ASP A 461 11.68 28.69 23.56
CA ASP A 461 11.97 28.82 22.13
C ASP A 461 12.70 27.57 21.59
N ALA A 462 13.66 27.05 22.35
CA ALA A 462 14.41 25.84 21.99
C ALA A 462 13.54 24.58 22.02
N VAL A 463 12.75 24.38 23.09
CA VAL A 463 11.82 23.24 23.22
C VAL A 463 10.76 23.28 22.11
N GLU A 464 10.25 24.47 21.79
CA GLU A 464 9.25 24.68 20.74
C GLU A 464 9.82 24.34 19.36
N ALA A 465 11.00 24.87 19.02
CA ALA A 465 11.66 24.60 17.75
C ALA A 465 12.02 23.12 17.57
N ASP A 466 12.59 22.49 18.61
CA ASP A 466 12.97 21.08 18.56
C ASP A 466 11.72 20.19 18.41
N SER A 467 10.61 20.55 19.08
CA SER A 467 9.32 19.87 18.93
C SER A 467 8.76 20.00 17.51
N PHE A 468 8.82 21.19 16.92
CA PHE A 468 8.38 21.45 15.55
C PHE A 468 9.13 20.60 14.53
N TRP A 469 10.46 20.55 14.60
CA TRP A 469 11.27 19.81 13.63
C TRP A 469 11.10 18.30 13.78
N CYS A 470 10.99 17.80 15.01
CA CYS A 470 10.76 16.38 15.27
C CYS A 470 9.34 15.96 14.85
N LEU A 471 8.33 16.79 15.10
CA LEU A 471 6.97 16.59 14.59
C LEU A 471 6.95 16.55 13.06
N THR A 472 7.64 17.49 12.41
CA THR A 472 7.74 17.53 10.94
C THR A 472 8.33 16.22 10.41
N LYS A 473 9.41 15.71 11.02
CA LYS A 473 10.02 14.44 10.62
C LYS A 473 9.14 13.22 10.85
N LEU A 474 8.35 13.20 11.91
CA LEU A 474 7.36 12.15 12.13
C LEU A 474 6.30 12.18 11.03
N LEU A 475 5.76 13.37 10.73
CA LEU A 475 4.69 13.55 9.75
C LEU A 475 5.14 13.28 8.32
N ASP A 476 6.42 13.49 7.98
CA ASP A 476 7.01 13.09 6.68
C ASP A 476 6.79 11.61 6.35
N GLY A 477 6.80 10.73 7.36
CA GLY A 477 6.58 9.29 7.18
C GLY A 477 5.12 8.86 7.01
N ILE A 478 4.16 9.78 7.25
CA ILE A 478 2.71 9.50 7.26
C ILE A 478 1.90 10.66 6.66
N GLN A 479 2.45 11.39 5.68
CA GLN A 479 1.81 12.59 5.13
C GLN A 479 0.42 12.32 4.54
N ASP A 480 0.24 11.16 3.90
CA ASP A 480 -1.01 10.73 3.27
C ASP A 480 -2.15 10.45 4.28
N ASN A 481 -1.84 10.36 5.57
CA ASN A 481 -2.84 10.31 6.64
C ASN A 481 -3.55 11.66 6.85
N TYR A 482 -2.93 12.77 6.45
CA TYR A 482 -3.40 14.13 6.77
C TYR A 482 -3.67 15.00 5.53
N ILE A 483 -3.50 14.48 4.31
CA ILE A 483 -3.98 15.16 3.10
C ILE A 483 -5.49 15.02 2.93
N ALA A 484 -6.06 15.78 1.99
CA ALA A 484 -7.49 15.74 1.68
C ALA A 484 -8.04 14.31 1.52
N HIS A 485 -9.16 14.02 2.17
CA HIS A 485 -9.82 12.70 2.24
C HIS A 485 -9.07 11.59 2.99
N GLN A 486 -7.88 11.88 3.56
CA GLN A 486 -7.09 10.99 4.42
C GLN A 486 -6.94 9.55 3.88
N PRO A 487 -6.48 9.37 2.63
CA PRO A 487 -6.36 8.05 2.00
C PRO A 487 -5.44 7.10 2.78
N GLY A 488 -4.39 7.62 3.45
CA GLY A 488 -3.50 6.81 4.28
C GLY A 488 -4.23 6.11 5.43
N ILE A 489 -5.08 6.84 6.15
CA ILE A 489 -5.89 6.29 7.25
C ILE A 489 -6.83 5.20 6.72
N GLN A 490 -7.50 5.44 5.59
CA GLN A 490 -8.40 4.44 5.00
C GLN A 490 -7.65 3.15 4.63
N ARG A 491 -6.45 3.26 4.06
CA ARG A 491 -5.59 2.10 3.76
C ARG A 491 -5.14 1.36 5.02
N GLN A 492 -4.74 2.08 6.06
CA GLN A 492 -4.32 1.50 7.33
C GLN A 492 -5.48 0.76 8.03
N VAL A 493 -6.68 1.33 8.02
CA VAL A 493 -7.89 0.72 8.60
C VAL A 493 -8.28 -0.56 7.84
N ALA A 494 -8.25 -0.52 6.50
CA ALA A 494 -8.50 -1.71 5.68
C ALA A 494 -7.45 -2.80 5.97
N SER A 495 -6.17 -2.42 6.06
CA SER A 495 -5.09 -3.33 6.39
C SER A 495 -5.23 -3.91 7.80
N LEU A 496 -5.75 -3.15 8.75
CA LEU A 496 -5.98 -3.60 10.13
C LEU A 496 -7.07 -4.66 10.17
N ARG A 497 -8.17 -4.46 9.44
CA ARG A 497 -9.23 -5.45 9.29
C ARG A 497 -8.67 -6.75 8.72
N ASP A 498 -7.91 -6.67 7.65
CA ASP A 498 -7.38 -7.84 6.96
C ASP A 498 -6.36 -8.59 7.85
N LEU A 499 -5.48 -7.85 8.54
CA LEU A 499 -4.53 -8.42 9.49
C LEU A 499 -5.24 -9.08 10.69
N THR A 500 -6.25 -8.42 11.25
CA THR A 500 -7.05 -8.97 12.36
C THR A 500 -7.78 -10.24 11.93
N THR A 501 -8.32 -10.27 10.71
CA THR A 501 -8.99 -11.48 10.16
C THR A 501 -8.03 -12.66 10.04
N ARG A 502 -6.76 -12.40 9.69
CA ARG A 502 -5.72 -13.46 9.60
C ARG A 502 -5.26 -13.95 10.97
N ILE A 503 -5.22 -13.07 11.96
CA ILE A 503 -4.73 -13.38 13.32
C ILE A 503 -5.82 -14.00 14.18
N ASP A 504 -7.02 -13.41 14.18
CA ASP A 504 -8.18 -13.80 14.97
C ASP A 504 -9.47 -13.62 14.15
N ASP A 505 -9.71 -14.59 13.27
CA ASP A 505 -10.91 -14.70 12.43
C ASP A 505 -12.22 -14.72 13.27
N GLN A 506 -12.17 -15.24 14.50
CA GLN A 506 -13.35 -15.30 15.37
C GLN A 506 -13.75 -13.91 15.85
N LEU A 507 -12.77 -13.09 16.27
CA LEU A 507 -13.02 -11.69 16.62
C LEU A 507 -13.52 -10.89 15.42
N ALA A 508 -12.87 -11.05 14.26
CA ALA A 508 -13.27 -10.34 13.04
C ALA A 508 -14.72 -10.64 12.63
N LYS A 509 -15.12 -11.92 12.66
CA LYS A 509 -16.50 -12.35 12.41
C LYS A 509 -17.48 -11.82 13.46
N HIS A 510 -17.08 -11.79 14.73
CA HIS A 510 -17.92 -11.23 15.79
C HIS A 510 -18.22 -9.75 15.55
N LEU A 511 -17.19 -8.95 15.27
CA LEU A 511 -17.36 -7.52 14.96
C LEU A 511 -18.26 -7.32 13.73
N GLN A 512 -18.10 -8.16 12.70
CA GLN A 512 -18.95 -8.12 11.51
C GLN A 512 -20.43 -8.47 11.83
N ASN A 513 -20.66 -9.48 12.66
CA ASN A 513 -22.01 -9.92 13.04
C ASN A 513 -22.75 -8.88 13.87
N GLU A 514 -22.03 -8.19 14.77
CA GLU A 514 -22.56 -7.09 15.57
C GLU A 514 -22.66 -5.77 14.77
N GLY A 515 -22.23 -5.74 13.51
CA GLY A 515 -22.27 -4.53 12.67
C GLY A 515 -21.25 -3.45 13.07
N VAL A 516 -20.19 -3.82 13.78
CA VAL A 516 -19.08 -2.94 14.15
C VAL A 516 -18.09 -2.86 13.00
N GLU A 517 -18.02 -1.69 12.35
CA GLU A 517 -17.06 -1.46 11.29
C GLU A 517 -15.71 -1.00 11.87
N PHE A 518 -14.60 -1.51 11.32
CA PHE A 518 -13.26 -1.17 11.80
C PHE A 518 -13.00 0.34 11.82
N ILE A 519 -13.53 1.08 10.84
CA ILE A 519 -13.36 2.53 10.74
C ILE A 519 -13.92 3.28 11.96
N GLN A 520 -14.99 2.78 12.60
CA GLN A 520 -15.69 3.48 13.69
C GLN A 520 -14.84 3.67 14.95
N PHE A 521 -13.90 2.76 15.22
CA PHE A 521 -12.98 2.87 16.36
C PHE A 521 -11.53 3.11 15.92
N SER A 522 -11.08 2.44 14.85
CA SER A 522 -9.66 2.46 14.47
C SER A 522 -9.24 3.70 13.69
N PHE A 523 -10.17 4.51 13.17
CA PHE A 523 -9.84 5.82 12.60
C PHE A 523 -9.05 6.66 13.61
N ARG A 524 -9.52 6.73 14.86
CA ARG A 524 -8.86 7.48 15.94
C ARG A 524 -7.51 6.87 16.31
N TRP A 525 -7.40 5.55 16.28
CA TRP A 525 -6.16 4.84 16.58
C TRP A 525 -5.07 5.18 15.57
N MET A 526 -5.39 5.19 14.28
CA MET A 526 -4.45 5.55 13.22
C MET A 526 -4.16 7.07 13.19
N ASN A 527 -5.20 7.90 13.30
CA ASN A 527 -5.06 9.36 13.18
C ASN A 527 -4.26 9.98 14.35
N CYS A 528 -4.37 9.41 15.54
CA CYS A 528 -3.68 9.87 16.75
C CYS A 528 -2.64 8.87 17.27
N LEU A 529 -2.23 7.86 16.49
CA LEU A 529 -1.21 6.86 16.85
C LEU A 529 -1.41 6.23 18.23
N LEU A 530 -2.64 5.79 18.53
CA LEU A 530 -3.12 5.25 19.81
C LEU A 530 -3.02 6.18 21.03
N MET A 531 -2.62 7.44 20.88
CA MET A 531 -2.37 8.37 22.00
C MET A 531 -3.60 8.67 22.85
N ARG A 532 -4.81 8.47 22.30
CA ARG A 532 -6.07 8.64 23.03
C ARG A 532 -6.48 7.38 23.81
N GLU A 533 -5.82 6.26 23.56
CA GLU A 533 -6.11 4.95 24.14
C GLU A 533 -5.12 4.55 25.23
N ILE A 534 -3.97 5.22 25.34
CA ILE A 534 -2.93 4.96 26.35
C ILE A 534 -2.42 6.28 26.93
N SER A 535 -1.82 6.24 28.13
CA SER A 535 -1.27 7.44 28.77
C SER A 535 -0.07 8.02 28.01
N VAL A 536 0.18 9.33 28.13
CA VAL A 536 1.31 10.01 27.46
C VAL A 536 2.65 9.36 27.82
N LYS A 537 2.86 8.99 29.08
CA LYS A 537 4.03 8.22 29.53
C LYS A 537 4.23 6.92 28.74
N ASN A 538 3.15 6.15 28.55
CA ASN A 538 3.19 4.89 27.82
C ASN A 538 3.35 5.10 26.30
N THR A 539 2.78 6.18 25.75
CA THR A 539 3.03 6.63 24.37
C THR A 539 4.51 6.94 24.17
N ILE A 540 5.15 7.68 25.08
CA ILE A 540 6.59 7.99 25.00
C ILE A 540 7.40 6.69 24.97
N ARG A 541 7.09 5.73 25.84
CA ARG A 541 7.75 4.41 25.82
C ARG A 541 7.48 3.65 24.51
N MET A 542 6.28 3.72 23.96
CA MET A 542 5.94 3.10 22.67
C MET A 542 6.73 3.74 21.52
N TRP A 543 6.87 5.06 21.53
CA TRP A 543 7.57 5.83 20.51
C TRP A 543 9.09 5.62 20.54
N ASP A 544 9.68 5.27 21.69
CA ASP A 544 11.07 4.80 21.75
C ASP A 544 11.30 3.64 20.77
N THR A 545 10.33 2.72 20.66
CA THR A 545 10.38 1.57 19.74
C THR A 545 10.02 1.98 18.31
N TYR A 546 9.03 2.85 18.11
CA TYR A 546 8.68 3.33 16.76
C TYR A 546 9.83 4.08 16.10
N LEU A 547 10.58 4.87 16.87
CA LEU A 547 11.76 5.58 16.39
C LEU A 547 12.97 4.67 16.14
N ALA A 548 13.00 3.50 16.77
CA ALA A 548 14.03 2.50 16.57
C ALA A 548 13.80 1.66 15.30
N GLU A 549 12.53 1.47 14.91
CA GLU A 549 12.12 0.76 13.70
C GLU A 549 12.15 1.67 12.46
N GLU A 550 12.58 1.16 11.30
CA GLU A 550 12.75 1.96 10.08
C GLU A 550 11.44 2.55 9.54
N ASP A 551 10.33 1.80 9.65
CA ASP A 551 8.97 2.22 9.26
C ASP A 551 8.00 2.12 10.47
N GLY A 552 8.45 2.63 11.63
CA GLY A 552 7.75 2.48 12.89
C GLY A 552 6.31 3.03 12.89
N PHE A 553 6.13 4.27 12.43
CA PHE A 553 4.85 4.97 12.48
C PHE A 553 3.88 4.58 11.36
N SER A 554 4.40 4.14 10.21
CA SER A 554 3.59 3.80 9.02
C SER A 554 3.18 2.33 8.99
N SER A 555 4.14 1.42 9.17
CA SER A 555 3.96 -0.03 9.02
C SER A 555 3.86 -0.76 10.36
N PHE A 556 4.81 -0.52 11.27
CA PHE A 556 4.83 -1.25 12.55
C PHE A 556 3.62 -0.91 13.44
N HIS A 557 3.17 0.35 13.38
CA HIS A 557 1.95 0.81 14.06
C HIS A 557 0.72 -0.06 13.78
N LEU A 558 0.58 -0.56 12.54
CA LEU A 558 -0.53 -1.45 12.15
C LEU A 558 -0.56 -2.73 12.99
N TYR A 559 0.61 -3.34 13.20
CA TYR A 559 0.75 -4.56 14.00
C TYR A 559 0.52 -4.30 15.48
N VAL A 560 0.90 -3.11 15.97
CA VAL A 560 0.58 -2.68 17.34
C VAL A 560 -0.93 -2.51 17.51
N CYS A 561 -1.63 -1.88 16.56
CA CYS A 561 -3.09 -1.77 16.59
C CYS A 561 -3.77 -3.15 16.57
N ALA A 562 -3.27 -4.09 15.77
CA ALA A 562 -3.78 -5.46 15.78
C ALA A 562 -3.57 -6.13 17.13
N ALA A 563 -2.35 -6.06 17.69
CA ALA A 563 -2.02 -6.67 18.99
C ALA A 563 -2.85 -6.08 20.11
N PHE A 564 -3.07 -4.77 20.04
CA PHE A 564 -3.90 -4.04 20.96
C PHE A 564 -5.36 -4.50 20.90
N LEU A 565 -5.92 -4.72 19.70
CA LEU A 565 -7.29 -5.20 19.52
C LEU A 565 -7.48 -6.64 20.03
N VAL A 566 -6.61 -7.55 19.59
CA VAL A 566 -6.69 -8.99 19.90
C VAL A 566 -6.44 -9.28 21.38
N LYS A 567 -5.67 -8.45 22.09
CA LYS A 567 -5.52 -8.52 23.55
C LYS A 567 -6.87 -8.56 24.28
N TRP A 568 -7.90 -7.94 23.71
CA TRP A 568 -9.24 -7.88 24.28
C TRP A 568 -10.25 -8.84 23.62
N SER A 569 -9.80 -9.74 22.75
CA SER A 569 -10.66 -10.66 21.98
C SER A 569 -11.65 -11.44 22.85
N ASP A 570 -11.20 -11.99 23.98
CA ASP A 570 -12.05 -12.76 24.90
C ASP A 570 -13.20 -11.96 25.53
N GLN A 571 -13.02 -10.64 25.66
CA GLN A 571 -14.03 -9.74 26.20
C GLN A 571 -14.94 -9.23 25.09
N LEU A 572 -14.36 -8.79 23.97
CA LEU A 572 -15.08 -8.26 22.81
C LEU A 572 -16.07 -9.27 22.23
N ARG A 573 -15.71 -10.55 22.16
CA ARG A 573 -16.58 -11.63 21.65
C ARG A 573 -17.84 -11.89 22.50
N LYS A 574 -17.98 -11.25 23.66
CA LYS A 574 -19.14 -11.37 24.55
C LYS A 574 -20.02 -10.12 24.56
N MET A 575 -19.59 -9.07 23.87
CA MET A 575 -20.21 -7.76 23.86
C MET A 575 -21.08 -7.59 22.62
N ASP A 576 -22.20 -6.88 22.77
CA ASP A 576 -23.00 -6.43 21.63
C ASP A 576 -22.37 -5.20 20.95
N PHE A 577 -23.01 -4.68 19.89
CA PHE A 577 -22.57 -3.46 19.19
C PHE A 577 -22.28 -2.28 20.13
N GLN A 578 -23.20 -1.95 21.05
CA GLN A 578 -23.09 -0.75 21.88
C GLN A 578 -21.99 -0.92 22.92
N GLU A 579 -21.94 -2.08 23.57
CA GLU A 579 -20.90 -2.44 24.54
C GLU A 579 -19.51 -2.44 23.87
N THR A 580 -19.39 -3.03 22.68
CA THR A 580 -18.16 -3.07 21.89
C THR A 580 -17.67 -1.67 21.55
N MET A 581 -18.55 -0.80 21.05
CA MET A 581 -18.17 0.56 20.66
C MET A 581 -17.71 1.39 21.86
N MET A 582 -18.45 1.34 22.97
CA MET A 582 -18.07 2.01 24.20
C MET A 582 -16.73 1.49 24.74
N PHE A 583 -16.52 0.18 24.70
CA PHE A 583 -15.31 -0.46 25.19
C PHE A 583 -14.08 -0.10 24.34
N LEU A 584 -14.16 -0.21 23.01
CA LEU A 584 -13.06 0.11 22.10
C LEU A 584 -12.68 1.60 22.11
N GLN A 585 -13.63 2.48 22.42
CA GLN A 585 -13.37 3.91 22.58
C GLN A 585 -12.86 4.30 23.98
N SER A 586 -12.87 3.38 24.95
CA SER A 586 -12.45 3.63 26.33
C SER A 586 -11.77 2.43 26.97
N LEU A 587 -10.77 1.87 26.28
CA LEU A 587 -10.07 0.67 26.73
C LEU A 587 -9.42 0.85 28.12
N PRO A 588 -9.42 -0.20 28.97
CA PRO A 588 -8.96 -0.08 30.36
C PRO A 588 -7.44 -0.12 30.47
N THR A 589 -6.78 0.92 29.96
CA THR A 589 -5.31 1.06 29.90
C THR A 589 -4.73 2.03 30.93
N ARG A 590 -5.56 2.69 31.74
CA ARG A 590 -5.13 3.70 32.71
C ARG A 590 -4.08 3.20 33.71
N GLN A 591 -4.11 1.90 34.03
CA GLN A 591 -3.17 1.27 34.97
C GLN A 591 -1.98 0.58 34.27
N TRP A 592 -1.88 0.70 32.95
CA TRP A 592 -0.79 0.08 32.21
C TRP A 592 0.56 0.66 32.60
N THR A 593 1.54 -0.22 32.68
CA THR A 593 2.92 0.06 33.00
C THR A 593 3.79 -0.11 31.75
N GLU A 594 5.07 0.26 31.85
CA GLU A 594 6.03 0.02 30.77
C GLU A 594 6.12 -1.46 30.36
N LYS A 595 5.85 -2.39 31.29
CA LYS A 595 5.81 -3.83 31.00
C LYS A 595 4.66 -4.22 30.09
N ASP A 596 3.50 -3.59 30.25
CA ASP A 596 2.34 -3.86 29.40
C ASP A 596 2.60 -3.38 27.97
N ILE A 597 3.27 -2.23 27.82
CA ILE A 597 3.71 -1.72 26.52
C ILE A 597 4.79 -2.61 25.90
N GLU A 598 5.75 -3.10 26.71
CA GLU A 598 6.78 -4.02 26.24
C GLU A 598 6.19 -5.35 25.73
N LEU A 599 5.20 -5.90 26.44
CA LEU A 599 4.47 -7.10 25.99
C LEU A 599 3.71 -6.85 24.69
N LEU A 600 2.99 -5.71 24.61
CA LEU A 600 2.26 -5.32 23.40
C LEU A 600 3.19 -5.19 22.19
N LEU A 601 4.32 -4.50 22.35
CA LEU A 601 5.31 -4.31 21.29
C LEU A 601 5.97 -5.63 20.87
N SER A 602 6.23 -6.52 21.83
CA SER A 602 6.81 -7.85 21.55
C SER A 602 5.85 -8.71 20.73
N GLU A 603 4.57 -8.72 21.08
CA GLU A 603 3.52 -9.42 20.33
C GLU A 603 3.36 -8.83 18.92
N ALA A 604 3.30 -7.50 18.81
CA ALA A 604 3.27 -6.81 17.52
C ALA A 604 4.49 -7.13 16.66
N PHE A 605 5.69 -7.24 17.24
CA PHE A 605 6.91 -7.61 16.51
C PHE A 605 6.93 -9.06 16.06
N ILE A 606 6.36 -9.98 16.85
CA ILE A 606 6.17 -11.37 16.42
C ILE A 606 5.23 -11.40 15.23
N TRP A 607 4.09 -10.69 15.28
CA TRP A 607 3.16 -10.64 14.16
C TRP A 607 3.73 -9.94 12.96
N GLN A 608 4.44 -8.84 13.16
CA GLN A 608 5.22 -8.25 12.09
C GLN A 608 6.20 -9.28 11.54
N SER A 609 6.97 -10.03 12.32
CA SER A 609 7.90 -11.02 11.76
C SER A 609 7.21 -12.17 11.01
N LEU A 610 6.03 -12.59 11.46
CA LEU A 610 5.23 -13.65 10.85
C LEU A 610 4.47 -13.18 9.59
N PHE A 611 4.06 -11.91 9.56
CA PHE A 611 3.18 -11.34 8.55
C PHE A 611 3.81 -10.20 7.74
N LYS A 612 5.04 -9.76 8.02
CA LYS A 612 5.85 -8.79 7.23
C LYS A 612 6.24 -9.50 5.95
N GLY A 613 5.82 -8.92 4.83
CA GLY A 613 5.82 -9.58 3.51
C GLY A 613 4.51 -10.28 3.15
N SER A 614 3.60 -10.50 4.11
CA SER A 614 2.22 -10.93 3.84
C SER A 614 1.24 -9.76 3.72
N ALA A 615 1.62 -8.58 4.22
CA ALA A 615 0.88 -7.32 4.12
C ALA A 615 1.55 -6.37 3.11
N ILE A 616 1.51 -6.76 1.83
CA ILE A 616 1.20 -6.00 0.58
C ILE A 616 1.03 -7.09 -0.50
N ARG A 617 0.30 -8.15 -0.16
CA ARG A 617 -0.33 -9.04 -1.13
C ARG A 617 -1.73 -9.23 -0.59
N ASN A 618 -2.71 -8.61 -1.24
CA ASN A 618 -4.08 -9.08 -1.14
C ASN A 618 -4.00 -10.61 -1.26
N THR A 619 -4.33 -11.32 -0.18
CA THR A 619 -4.32 -12.80 -0.10
C THR A 619 -2.97 -13.48 -0.43
N ILE A 620 -2.20 -13.87 0.60
CA ILE A 620 -1.59 -15.22 0.57
C ILE A 620 -2.02 -15.94 1.86
N MET A 621 -3.26 -16.42 1.84
CA MET A 621 -3.45 -17.86 2.09
C MET A 621 -2.52 -18.55 1.09
N SER A 622 -1.84 -19.64 1.44
CA SER A 622 -1.29 -20.53 0.40
C SER A 622 -2.33 -20.59 -0.73
N PRO A 623 -1.96 -20.24 -1.97
CA PRO A 623 -2.95 -20.08 -3.03
C PRO A 623 -3.81 -21.35 -3.06
N PRO A 624 -5.14 -21.19 -3.15
CA PRO A 624 -6.04 -22.32 -2.96
C PRO A 624 -5.66 -23.44 -3.91
N SER A 625 -5.58 -24.66 -3.38
CA SER A 625 -5.26 -25.84 -4.17
C SER A 625 -6.22 -25.96 -5.33
N ARG A 626 -5.71 -26.30 -6.52
CA ARG A 626 -6.59 -26.49 -7.68
C ARG A 626 -7.61 -27.59 -7.40
N PRO A 627 -8.92 -27.35 -7.59
CA PRO A 627 -9.90 -28.41 -7.52
C PRO A 627 -9.65 -29.46 -8.63
N PRO A 628 -10.15 -30.69 -8.49
CA PRO A 628 -10.18 -31.66 -9.59
C PRO A 628 -10.77 -31.07 -10.88
N PHE A 629 -10.26 -31.47 -12.05
CA PHE A 629 -10.71 -30.95 -13.35
C PHE A 629 -12.23 -31.06 -13.56
N GLN A 630 -12.82 -32.16 -13.09
CA GLN A 630 -14.26 -32.44 -13.16
C GLN A 630 -15.15 -31.43 -12.41
N ASP A 631 -14.59 -30.65 -11.47
CA ASP A 631 -15.34 -29.68 -10.67
C ASP A 631 -15.46 -28.32 -11.38
N LEU A 632 -14.72 -28.12 -12.47
CA LEU A 632 -14.81 -26.93 -13.32
C LEU A 632 -16.12 -26.96 -14.16
N PRO A 633 -16.72 -25.80 -14.47
CA PRO A 633 -16.27 -24.43 -14.17
C PRO A 633 -16.50 -24.02 -12.71
N LEU A 634 -15.65 -23.13 -12.19
CA LEU A 634 -15.84 -22.53 -10.87
C LEU A 634 -16.91 -21.43 -10.89
N ASP A 635 -16.83 -20.48 -11.82
CA ASP A 635 -17.93 -19.56 -12.04
C ASP A 635 -18.98 -20.22 -12.95
N LYS A 636 -20.14 -20.56 -12.36
CA LYS A 636 -21.25 -21.20 -13.06
C LYS A 636 -21.94 -20.28 -14.08
N ASN A 637 -21.69 -18.97 -14.03
CA ASN A 637 -22.18 -18.01 -15.03
C ASN A 637 -21.17 -17.82 -16.19
N GLY A 638 -19.95 -18.35 -16.05
CA GLY A 638 -18.89 -18.28 -17.05
C GLY A 638 -18.95 -19.41 -18.09
N PRO A 639 -18.06 -19.37 -19.10
CA PRO A 639 -17.93 -20.42 -20.10
C PRO A 639 -17.43 -21.74 -19.48
N PRO A 640 -17.60 -22.88 -20.17
CA PRO A 640 -17.20 -24.19 -19.69
C PRO A 640 -15.75 -24.24 -19.22
N GLY A 641 -15.55 -24.89 -18.07
CA GLY A 641 -14.22 -25.19 -17.57
C GLY A 641 -13.41 -24.04 -17.00
N ASN A 642 -13.98 -22.84 -16.88
CA ASN A 642 -13.27 -21.69 -16.30
C ASN A 642 -12.87 -21.96 -14.83
N ALA A 643 -11.72 -21.40 -14.41
CA ALA A 643 -11.27 -21.38 -13.02
C ALA A 643 -11.40 -19.99 -12.39
N TRP A 644 -12.34 -19.17 -12.88
CA TRP A 644 -12.44 -17.77 -12.47
C TRP A 644 -12.80 -17.63 -10.99
N GLY A 645 -12.14 -16.68 -10.33
CA GLY A 645 -12.28 -16.45 -8.90
C GLY A 645 -11.44 -17.39 -8.02
N LEU A 646 -10.74 -18.40 -8.58
CA LEU A 646 -9.90 -19.31 -7.79
C LEU A 646 -8.87 -18.54 -6.95
N TYR A 647 -8.14 -17.59 -7.55
CA TYR A 647 -7.12 -16.80 -6.87
C TYR A 647 -7.64 -15.44 -6.36
N GLY A 648 -8.96 -15.26 -6.31
CA GLY A 648 -9.63 -14.03 -5.90
C GLY A 648 -10.35 -13.30 -7.04
N ALA A 649 -11.28 -12.41 -6.68
CA ALA A 649 -12.16 -11.73 -7.64
C ALA A 649 -11.43 -10.69 -8.53
N ASN A 650 -10.32 -10.15 -8.05
CA ASN A 650 -9.52 -9.14 -8.75
C ASN A 650 -8.17 -9.70 -9.21
N ASP A 651 -8.08 -11.01 -9.41
CA ASP A 651 -6.84 -11.65 -9.85
C ASP A 651 -6.45 -11.23 -11.27
N GLU A 652 -5.16 -10.95 -11.44
CA GLU A 652 -4.54 -10.58 -12.72
C GLU A 652 -3.33 -11.48 -13.08
N LEU A 653 -2.98 -12.45 -12.22
CA LEU A 653 -1.81 -13.32 -12.38
C LEU A 653 -2.17 -14.77 -12.71
N GLY A 654 -3.41 -15.19 -12.45
CA GLY A 654 -3.85 -16.55 -12.77
C GLY A 654 -3.04 -17.60 -12.03
N ALA A 655 -2.68 -18.66 -12.76
CA ALA A 655 -1.87 -19.75 -12.26
C ALA A 655 -0.48 -19.34 -11.76
N LEU A 656 0.02 -18.16 -12.16
CA LEU A 656 1.30 -17.65 -11.64
C LEU A 656 1.24 -17.32 -10.14
N ASN A 657 0.05 -17.18 -9.56
CA ASN A 657 -0.10 -17.07 -8.10
C ASN A 657 0.50 -18.28 -7.36
N MET A 658 0.63 -19.44 -8.01
CA MET A 658 1.28 -20.63 -7.47
C MET A 658 2.80 -20.50 -7.34
N ILE A 659 3.43 -19.54 -8.04
CA ILE A 659 4.86 -19.21 -7.93
C ILE A 659 5.07 -18.37 -6.66
N THR A 660 4.90 -19.03 -5.52
CA THR A 660 5.08 -18.44 -4.19
C THR A 660 6.57 -18.30 -3.84
N PRO A 661 6.95 -17.40 -2.92
CA PRO A 661 8.35 -17.31 -2.47
C PRO A 661 8.93 -18.65 -1.98
N SER A 662 8.12 -19.50 -1.36
CA SER A 662 8.50 -20.86 -0.97
C SER A 662 8.74 -21.77 -2.17
N ALA A 663 7.91 -21.68 -3.22
CA ALA A 663 8.10 -22.42 -4.47
C ALA A 663 9.38 -21.97 -5.19
N VAL A 664 9.62 -20.66 -5.28
CA VAL A 664 10.86 -20.10 -5.86
C VAL A 664 12.09 -20.58 -5.09
N LYS A 665 12.04 -20.53 -3.75
CA LYS A 665 13.14 -21.01 -2.90
C LYS A 665 13.41 -22.51 -3.08
N ALA A 666 12.35 -23.32 -3.26
CA ALA A 666 12.48 -24.74 -3.56
C ALA A 666 13.06 -24.97 -4.96
N ALA A 667 12.60 -24.21 -5.96
CA ALA A 667 13.11 -24.26 -7.32
C ALA A 667 14.60 -23.86 -7.40
N ALA A 668 15.06 -22.94 -6.55
CA ALA A 668 16.48 -22.55 -6.51
C ALA A 668 17.42 -23.74 -6.18
N GLN A 669 16.91 -24.81 -5.56
CA GLN A 669 17.68 -26.05 -5.34
C GLN A 669 17.95 -26.83 -6.63
N GLU A 670 17.27 -26.49 -7.72
CA GLU A 670 17.57 -27.07 -9.03
C GLU A 670 18.87 -26.54 -9.62
N ILE A 671 19.42 -25.44 -9.10
CA ILE A 671 20.72 -24.87 -9.50
C ILE A 671 21.84 -25.63 -8.77
N GLN A 672 22.44 -26.61 -9.45
CA GLN A 672 23.51 -27.46 -8.91
C GLN A 672 24.83 -27.24 -9.62
N THR A 673 24.80 -27.01 -10.94
CA THR A 673 26.00 -26.88 -11.78
C THR A 673 26.32 -25.43 -12.13
N GLY A 674 25.29 -24.57 -12.18
CA GLY A 674 25.39 -23.19 -12.68
C GLY A 674 25.45 -23.09 -14.20
N ASP A 675 25.30 -24.20 -14.94
CA ASP A 675 25.17 -24.18 -16.41
C ASP A 675 23.91 -23.42 -16.81
N ARG A 676 24.06 -22.46 -17.74
CA ARG A 676 22.98 -21.57 -18.20
C ARG A 676 22.68 -21.79 -19.67
N VAL A 677 21.40 -21.95 -19.99
CA VAL A 677 20.89 -22.12 -21.35
C VAL A 677 19.85 -21.05 -21.62
N SER A 678 20.11 -20.18 -22.61
CA SER A 678 19.09 -19.26 -23.15
C SER A 678 18.01 -20.07 -23.85
N LEU A 679 16.75 -19.76 -23.58
CA LEU A 679 15.60 -20.45 -24.18
C LEU A 679 14.93 -19.61 -25.28
N ASP A 680 15.39 -18.38 -25.49
CA ASP A 680 14.92 -17.51 -26.54
C ASP A 680 15.57 -17.90 -27.87
N TRP A 681 14.72 -18.06 -28.88
CA TRP A 681 15.13 -18.09 -30.27
C TRP A 681 15.46 -16.67 -30.74
N TYR A 682 16.18 -16.56 -31.86
CA TYR A 682 16.52 -15.25 -32.39
C TYR A 682 15.26 -14.51 -32.87
N LEU A 683 15.16 -13.22 -32.55
CA LEU A 683 13.99 -12.40 -32.92
C LEU A 683 13.72 -12.34 -34.43
N ASN A 684 14.73 -12.58 -35.28
CA ASN A 684 14.58 -12.66 -36.73
C ASN A 684 14.17 -14.06 -37.24
N LEU A 685 13.88 -14.99 -36.33
CA LEU A 685 13.39 -16.34 -36.63
C LEU A 685 12.05 -16.59 -35.93
N PRO A 686 11.10 -17.25 -36.62
CA PRO A 686 11.15 -17.65 -38.03
C PRO A 686 11.26 -16.44 -38.99
N SER A 687 11.97 -16.61 -40.12
CA SER A 687 12.21 -15.49 -41.07
C SER A 687 10.92 -14.98 -41.73
N HIS A 688 9.96 -15.89 -41.88
CA HIS A 688 8.58 -15.60 -42.31
C HIS A 688 7.62 -16.10 -41.22
N PRO A 689 7.26 -15.24 -40.25
CA PRO A 689 6.35 -15.60 -39.17
C PRO A 689 4.97 -16.04 -39.66
N SER A 690 4.36 -16.97 -38.93
CA SER A 690 3.01 -17.47 -39.21
C SER A 690 1.92 -16.41 -38.98
N PHE A 691 0.69 -16.72 -39.41
CA PHE A 691 -0.51 -15.88 -39.18
C PHE A 691 -0.43 -14.46 -39.77
N ASN A 692 0.30 -14.29 -40.87
CA ASN A 692 0.46 -13.01 -41.59
C ASN A 692 1.05 -11.89 -40.70
N ARG A 693 1.88 -12.25 -39.72
CA ARG A 693 2.63 -11.32 -38.87
C ARG A 693 3.82 -10.73 -39.67
N PRO A 694 4.19 -9.46 -39.45
CA PRO A 694 5.34 -8.86 -40.12
C PRO A 694 6.64 -9.52 -39.65
N SER A 695 7.63 -9.64 -40.56
CA SER A 695 8.99 -10.06 -40.21
C SER A 695 9.68 -9.01 -39.33
N PHE A 696 10.60 -9.47 -38.48
CA PHE A 696 11.44 -8.62 -37.64
C PHE A 696 12.28 -7.63 -38.46
N SER A 697 12.30 -6.38 -38.00
CA SER A 697 13.09 -5.30 -38.59
C SER A 697 14.03 -4.70 -37.55
N TRP A 698 15.32 -4.62 -37.88
CA TRP A 698 16.35 -4.00 -37.05
C TRP A 698 17.12 -2.97 -37.86
N LYS A 699 17.29 -1.78 -37.27
CA LYS A 699 18.06 -0.69 -37.87
C LYS A 699 19.05 -0.13 -36.86
N MET A 700 20.33 -0.33 -37.13
CA MET A 700 21.43 0.33 -36.40
C MET A 700 21.63 1.74 -36.94
N MET A 701 21.73 2.72 -36.04
CA MET A 701 22.00 4.12 -36.34
C MET A 701 23.32 4.54 -35.71
N ASN A 702 24.32 4.86 -36.53
CA ASN A 702 25.55 5.48 -36.06
C ASN A 702 25.31 6.96 -35.76
N LYS A 703 25.66 7.43 -34.57
CA LYS A 703 25.53 8.84 -34.15
C LYS A 703 26.73 9.66 -34.65
N ALA A 704 26.82 9.90 -35.95
CA ALA A 704 27.80 10.86 -36.47
C ALA A 704 27.44 12.29 -36.02
N HIS A 705 28.45 13.13 -35.79
CA HIS A 705 28.25 14.55 -35.54
C HIS A 705 27.76 15.27 -36.82
N PRO A 706 27.08 16.42 -36.68
CA PRO A 706 26.61 17.22 -37.83
C PRO A 706 27.73 17.66 -38.79
N ASP A 707 28.97 17.75 -38.30
CA ASP A 707 30.18 18.10 -39.06
C ASP A 707 30.77 16.94 -39.87
N GLY A 708 30.13 15.76 -39.84
CA GLY A 708 30.60 14.55 -40.54
C GLY A 708 31.68 13.77 -39.78
N THR A 709 32.10 14.22 -38.59
CA THR A 709 32.98 13.43 -37.74
C THR A 709 32.20 12.27 -37.12
N LYS A 710 32.75 11.06 -37.18
CA LYS A 710 32.07 9.87 -36.64
C LYS A 710 32.29 9.81 -35.14
N ARG A 711 31.22 9.98 -34.35
CA ARG A 711 31.23 9.49 -32.97
C ARG A 711 31.20 7.96 -33.02
N THR A 712 31.98 7.31 -32.17
CA THR A 712 31.94 5.84 -32.05
C THR A 712 30.80 5.44 -31.11
N VAL A 713 29.56 5.71 -31.53
CA VAL A 713 28.32 5.43 -30.78
C VAL A 713 27.26 4.94 -31.77
N ASN A 714 26.54 3.87 -31.39
CA ASN A 714 25.44 3.31 -32.17
C ASN A 714 24.19 3.18 -31.30
N ASP A 715 23.04 3.54 -31.85
CA ASP A 715 21.71 3.23 -31.31
C ASP A 715 21.04 2.16 -32.20
N ASP A 716 20.10 1.41 -31.64
CA ASP A 716 19.28 0.44 -32.39
C ASP A 716 17.79 0.78 -32.31
N HIS A 717 17.09 0.60 -33.42
CA HIS A 717 15.62 0.59 -33.47
C HIS A 717 15.13 -0.79 -33.89
N LEU A 718 14.19 -1.33 -33.12
CA LEU A 718 13.57 -2.64 -33.34
C LEU A 718 12.08 -2.44 -33.63
N ASP A 719 11.60 -3.02 -34.72
CA ASP A 719 10.18 -3.07 -35.07
C ASP A 719 9.80 -4.53 -35.31
N PHE A 720 8.93 -5.06 -34.46
CA PHE A 720 8.51 -6.45 -34.49
C PHE A 720 7.15 -6.65 -33.82
N ASN A 721 6.43 -7.68 -34.26
CA ASN A 721 5.29 -8.20 -33.52
C ASN A 721 5.81 -9.06 -32.36
N THR A 722 5.32 -8.85 -31.13
CA THR A 722 5.79 -9.58 -29.94
C THR A 722 5.53 -11.09 -29.99
N GLN A 723 4.78 -11.55 -30.98
CA GLN A 723 4.51 -12.94 -31.28
C GLN A 723 5.18 -13.42 -32.60
N GLY A 724 6.20 -12.71 -33.06
CA GLY A 724 6.93 -13.03 -34.29
C GLY A 724 8.06 -14.05 -34.11
N SER A 725 8.44 -14.35 -32.86
CA SER A 725 9.52 -15.25 -32.44
C SER A 725 9.15 -15.84 -31.07
N SER A 726 10.11 -16.36 -30.29
CA SER A 726 9.84 -16.85 -28.94
C SER A 726 8.99 -15.86 -28.15
N GLN A 727 7.90 -16.33 -27.58
CA GLN A 727 6.90 -15.46 -26.95
C GLN A 727 6.28 -16.13 -25.73
N TRP A 728 5.90 -15.31 -24.76
CA TRP A 728 4.83 -15.60 -23.82
C TRP A 728 3.54 -14.98 -24.31
N ASP A 729 2.50 -15.79 -24.45
CA ASP A 729 1.15 -15.31 -24.64
C ASP A 729 0.52 -14.98 -23.29
N GLY A 730 0.12 -13.72 -23.14
CA GLY A 730 -0.57 -13.22 -21.95
C GLY A 730 -2.08 -13.42 -22.02
N PHE A 731 -2.78 -13.12 -20.93
CA PHE A 731 -4.21 -13.38 -20.80
C PHE A 731 -5.11 -12.48 -21.68
N ARG A 732 -4.52 -11.49 -22.35
CA ARG A 732 -5.15 -10.64 -23.37
C ARG A 732 -5.07 -11.23 -24.78
N HIS A 733 -4.29 -12.30 -25.00
CA HIS A 733 -4.00 -12.80 -26.33
C HIS A 733 -5.18 -13.54 -26.96
N TYR A 734 -5.73 -14.54 -26.25
CA TYR A 734 -6.77 -15.41 -26.80
C TYR A 734 -7.89 -15.64 -25.79
N GLY A 735 -9.07 -15.11 -26.10
CA GLY A 735 -10.29 -15.26 -25.30
C GLY A 735 -11.14 -16.46 -25.71
N TYR A 736 -12.14 -16.79 -24.89
CA TYR A 736 -13.23 -17.68 -25.27
C TYR A 736 -13.98 -17.08 -26.46
N GLN A 737 -14.03 -17.79 -27.59
CA GLN A 737 -14.55 -17.24 -28.84
C GLN A 737 -16.07 -17.05 -28.81
N SER A 738 -16.81 -18.05 -28.30
CA SER A 738 -18.28 -17.98 -28.17
C SER A 738 -18.71 -16.95 -27.12
N ALA A 739 -18.11 -17.00 -25.93
CA ALA A 739 -18.46 -16.11 -24.82
C ALA A 739 -17.93 -14.67 -25.01
N LYS A 740 -16.89 -14.49 -25.83
CA LYS A 740 -16.15 -13.22 -26.02
C LYS A 740 -15.67 -12.65 -24.68
N ARG A 741 -14.98 -13.51 -23.93
CA ARG A 741 -14.42 -13.21 -22.61
C ARG A 741 -12.98 -13.69 -22.49
N TYR A 742 -12.16 -12.87 -21.84
CA TYR A 742 -10.78 -13.16 -21.44
C TYR A 742 -10.73 -13.63 -19.98
N TYR A 743 -9.53 -13.85 -19.46
CA TYR A 743 -9.31 -14.32 -18.09
C TYR A 743 -10.08 -13.50 -17.05
N GLY A 744 -10.69 -14.18 -16.07
CA GLY A 744 -11.48 -13.56 -15.01
C GLY A 744 -12.79 -12.93 -15.49
N GLY A 745 -13.31 -13.34 -16.65
CA GLY A 745 -14.59 -12.84 -17.17
C GLY A 745 -14.52 -11.44 -17.81
N ARG A 746 -13.33 -10.97 -18.17
CA ARG A 746 -13.13 -9.65 -18.77
C ARG A 746 -13.62 -9.59 -20.21
N SER A 747 -14.26 -8.50 -20.58
CA SER A 747 -14.76 -8.27 -21.93
C SER A 747 -13.70 -7.65 -22.84
N GLN A 748 -13.94 -7.68 -24.15
CA GLN A 748 -13.10 -6.97 -25.13
C GLN A 748 -12.93 -5.48 -24.78
N GLN A 749 -14.02 -4.83 -24.34
CA GLN A 749 -13.99 -3.43 -23.95
C GLN A 749 -13.06 -3.18 -22.76
N ASP A 750 -13.00 -4.11 -21.79
CA ASP A 750 -12.11 -3.98 -20.64
C ASP A 750 -10.63 -4.03 -21.07
N ILE A 751 -10.30 -4.87 -22.07
CA ILE A 751 -8.94 -5.00 -22.60
C ILE A 751 -8.53 -3.74 -23.36
N GLU A 752 -9.44 -3.15 -24.14
CA GLU A 752 -9.19 -1.95 -24.94
C GLU A 752 -9.13 -0.66 -24.11
N SER A 753 -9.83 -0.62 -22.97
CA SER A 753 -9.97 0.59 -22.15
C SER A 753 -9.06 0.64 -20.92
N SER A 754 -8.30 -0.42 -20.63
CA SER A 754 -7.48 -0.51 -19.42
C SER A 754 -6.23 -1.37 -19.63
N GLU A 755 -5.38 -1.46 -18.60
CA GLU A 755 -4.15 -2.27 -18.57
C GLU A 755 -4.31 -3.60 -17.80
N ILE A 756 -5.51 -3.94 -17.35
CA ILE A 756 -5.78 -5.14 -16.54
C ILE A 756 -5.27 -6.43 -17.21
N ILE A 757 -4.79 -7.41 -16.44
CA ILE A 757 -4.32 -8.71 -16.96
C ILE A 757 -3.23 -8.60 -18.06
N GLY A 758 -2.57 -7.44 -18.16
CA GLY A 758 -1.47 -7.19 -19.10
C GLY A 758 -0.20 -7.93 -18.69
N ILE A 759 0.68 -8.18 -19.67
CA ILE A 759 1.96 -8.87 -19.45
C ILE A 759 2.87 -8.13 -18.45
N ASP A 760 2.70 -6.81 -18.30
CA ASP A 760 3.39 -6.00 -17.29
C ASP A 760 3.09 -6.45 -15.86
N ARG A 761 1.92 -7.05 -15.59
CA ARG A 761 1.57 -7.62 -14.28
C ARG A 761 2.47 -8.79 -13.91
N VAL A 762 2.83 -9.62 -14.89
CA VAL A 762 3.80 -10.71 -14.72
C VAL A 762 5.15 -10.15 -14.30
N THR A 763 5.64 -9.12 -14.99
CA THR A 763 6.92 -8.49 -14.66
C THR A 763 6.92 -7.82 -13.28
N SER A 764 5.81 -7.17 -12.92
CA SER A 764 5.63 -6.49 -11.63
C SER A 764 5.57 -7.47 -10.46
N SER A 765 5.17 -8.72 -10.71
CA SER A 765 5.13 -9.79 -9.71
C SER A 765 6.46 -10.54 -9.51
N GLY A 766 7.49 -10.21 -10.30
CA GLY A 766 8.82 -10.85 -10.25
C GLY A 766 9.15 -11.75 -11.45
N GLY A 767 8.29 -11.77 -12.48
CA GLY A 767 8.46 -12.64 -13.65
C GLY A 767 8.11 -14.10 -13.36
N ILE A 768 8.46 -14.98 -14.29
CA ILE A 768 8.26 -16.43 -14.17
C ILE A 768 9.57 -17.01 -13.66
N THR A 769 9.64 -17.23 -12.34
CA THR A 769 10.83 -17.78 -11.65
C THR A 769 10.45 -19.07 -10.92
N THR A 770 10.61 -20.21 -11.57
CA THR A 770 10.10 -21.48 -11.04
C THR A 770 10.93 -22.68 -11.51
N ARG A 771 10.55 -23.89 -11.10
CA ARG A 771 11.15 -25.13 -11.58
C ARG A 771 10.55 -25.49 -12.94
N GLY A 772 11.42 -25.69 -13.94
CA GLY A 772 11.06 -26.23 -15.25
C GLY A 772 11.16 -27.76 -15.27
N ILE A 773 10.19 -28.42 -15.88
CA ILE A 773 10.18 -29.86 -16.20
C ILE A 773 10.40 -30.02 -17.69
N ILE A 774 11.40 -30.81 -18.07
CA ILE A 774 11.87 -30.94 -19.45
C ILE A 774 11.37 -32.26 -20.03
N LEU A 775 10.58 -32.19 -21.09
CA LEU A 775 10.10 -33.34 -21.86
C LEU A 775 10.59 -33.25 -23.31
N ASP A 776 11.25 -34.30 -23.82
CA ASP A 776 11.79 -34.36 -25.18
C ASP A 776 11.08 -35.45 -25.98
N TYR A 777 10.10 -35.06 -26.79
CA TYR A 777 9.24 -36.00 -27.51
C TYR A 777 9.98 -36.77 -28.63
N PRO A 778 10.78 -36.12 -29.51
CA PRO A 778 11.59 -36.85 -30.49
C PRO A 778 12.49 -37.91 -29.86
N ARG A 779 13.17 -37.58 -28.75
CA ARG A 779 14.07 -38.52 -28.08
C ARG A 779 13.32 -39.64 -27.36
N TYR A 780 12.15 -39.35 -26.80
CA TYR A 780 11.26 -40.37 -26.24
C TYR A 780 10.84 -41.41 -27.30
N LEU A 781 10.44 -40.96 -28.50
CA LEU A 781 10.09 -41.87 -29.60
C LEU A 781 11.27 -42.74 -30.03
N GLU A 782 12.47 -42.16 -30.12
CA GLU A 782 13.71 -42.88 -30.42
C GLU A 782 13.98 -43.96 -29.36
N LYS A 783 13.87 -43.63 -28.06
CA LYS A 783 14.05 -44.58 -26.94
C LYS A 783 13.01 -45.72 -26.97
N LYS A 784 11.78 -45.45 -27.44
CA LYS A 784 10.73 -46.47 -27.61
C LYS A 784 10.83 -47.26 -28.92
N GLY A 785 11.75 -46.92 -29.82
CA GLY A 785 11.86 -47.54 -31.14
C GLY A 785 10.65 -47.27 -32.05
N LYS A 786 9.95 -46.14 -31.84
CA LYS A 786 8.85 -45.67 -32.69
C LYS A 786 9.38 -44.88 -33.90
N GLU A 787 8.54 -44.68 -34.91
CA GLU A 787 8.90 -43.88 -36.09
C GLU A 787 9.22 -42.43 -35.70
N ALA A 788 10.23 -41.86 -36.35
CA ALA A 788 10.61 -40.48 -36.14
C ALA A 788 9.52 -39.55 -36.67
N VAL A 789 9.12 -38.57 -35.84
CA VAL A 789 8.15 -37.55 -36.23
C VAL A 789 8.83 -36.33 -36.82
N TYR A 790 8.17 -35.73 -37.81
CA TYR A 790 8.57 -34.45 -38.39
C TYR A 790 7.70 -33.33 -37.81
N ALA A 791 8.35 -32.29 -37.25
CA ALA A 791 7.62 -31.26 -36.51
C ALA A 791 6.78 -30.32 -37.40
N LEU A 792 6.99 -30.36 -38.72
CA LEU A 792 6.27 -29.57 -39.73
C LEU A 792 5.13 -30.35 -40.40
N GLU A 793 4.62 -31.37 -39.71
CA GLU A 793 3.44 -32.15 -40.11
C GLU A 793 2.37 -32.12 -39.02
N ALA A 794 1.11 -32.24 -39.42
CA ALA A 794 -0.03 -32.17 -38.52
C ALA A 794 -0.18 -33.47 -37.72
N ASN A 795 0.46 -33.51 -36.55
CA ASN A 795 0.44 -34.65 -35.61
C ASN A 795 0.16 -34.16 -34.18
N GLY A 796 -0.51 -34.98 -33.38
CA GLY A 796 -0.86 -34.67 -31.99
C GLY A 796 -0.12 -35.57 -31.00
N ILE A 797 0.46 -34.98 -29.95
CA ILE A 797 1.02 -35.71 -28.81
C ILE A 797 -0.12 -35.96 -27.82
N THR A 798 -0.44 -37.22 -27.52
CA THR A 798 -1.59 -37.55 -26.67
C THR A 798 -1.28 -37.40 -25.17
N ALA A 799 -2.31 -37.29 -24.35
CA ALA A 799 -2.17 -37.23 -22.89
C ALA A 799 -1.50 -38.48 -22.30
N GLU A 800 -1.71 -39.66 -22.89
CA GLU A 800 -1.06 -40.91 -22.48
C GLU A 800 0.44 -40.87 -22.74
N GLU A 801 0.86 -40.33 -23.89
CA GLU A 801 2.27 -40.20 -24.23
C GLU A 801 2.97 -39.18 -23.31
N LEU A 802 2.33 -38.04 -23.03
CA LEU A 802 2.85 -37.06 -22.07
C LEU A 802 2.97 -37.64 -20.65
N LYS A 803 2.00 -38.47 -20.22
CA LYS A 803 2.07 -39.18 -18.94
C LYS A 803 3.19 -40.21 -18.91
N ASP A 804 3.38 -40.98 -19.99
CA ASP A 804 4.45 -41.99 -20.07
C ASP A 804 5.83 -41.31 -20.06
N MET A 805 6.01 -40.24 -20.84
CA MET A 805 7.23 -39.42 -20.82
C MET A 805 7.56 -38.92 -19.41
N LEU A 806 6.58 -38.35 -18.72
CA LEU A 806 6.78 -37.87 -17.35
C LEU A 806 7.14 -39.02 -16.40
N GLN A 807 6.52 -40.20 -16.55
CA GLN A 807 6.85 -41.38 -15.75
C GLN A 807 8.30 -41.87 -15.98
N GLU A 808 8.79 -41.85 -17.23
CA GLU A 808 10.18 -42.24 -17.55
C GLU A 808 11.22 -41.35 -16.88
N THR A 809 10.92 -40.06 -16.69
CA THR A 809 11.82 -39.15 -15.96
C THR A 809 11.89 -39.44 -14.46
N GLY A 810 10.91 -40.16 -13.90
CA GLY A 810 10.76 -40.39 -12.46
C GLY A 810 10.38 -39.14 -11.65
N ILE A 811 10.08 -38.02 -12.30
CA ILE A 811 9.76 -36.75 -11.64
C ILE A 811 8.28 -36.72 -11.26
N LYS A 812 8.01 -36.24 -10.05
CA LYS A 812 6.67 -35.80 -9.63
C LYS A 812 6.53 -34.31 -9.84
N THR A 813 5.46 -33.91 -10.51
CA THR A 813 5.06 -32.51 -10.64
C THR A 813 4.66 -31.94 -9.29
N ARG A 814 4.79 -30.63 -9.16
CA ARG A 814 4.41 -29.82 -8.00
C ARG A 814 3.63 -28.62 -8.50
N GLU A 815 2.77 -28.09 -7.65
CA GLU A 815 2.09 -26.84 -7.96
C GLU A 815 3.10 -25.71 -8.21
N GLY A 816 2.93 -24.99 -9.31
CA GLY A 816 3.83 -23.90 -9.68
C GLY A 816 4.91 -24.28 -10.70
N ASP A 817 5.06 -25.55 -11.07
CA ASP A 817 6.03 -25.98 -12.08
C ASP A 817 5.72 -25.40 -13.47
N LEU A 818 6.76 -25.25 -14.29
CA LEU A 818 6.68 -24.90 -15.71
C LEU A 818 6.97 -26.14 -16.57
N LEU A 819 6.09 -26.47 -17.51
CA LEU A 819 6.36 -27.51 -18.51
C LEU A 819 7.17 -26.93 -19.67
N LEU A 820 8.27 -27.59 -20.05
CA LEU A 820 9.07 -27.31 -21.24
C LEU A 820 9.05 -28.55 -22.16
N LEU A 821 8.27 -28.48 -23.23
CA LEU A 821 8.06 -29.59 -24.16
C LEU A 821 8.77 -29.33 -25.49
N ARG A 822 9.75 -30.17 -25.82
CA ARG A 822 10.42 -30.15 -27.12
C ARG A 822 9.71 -31.08 -28.11
N THR A 823 9.25 -30.50 -29.21
CA THR A 823 8.62 -31.17 -30.36
C THR A 823 9.60 -31.39 -31.53
N GLY A 824 10.66 -30.58 -31.63
CA GLY A 824 11.66 -30.62 -32.71
C GLY A 824 11.44 -29.55 -33.80
N PHE A 825 10.58 -28.56 -33.57
CA PHE A 825 10.24 -27.55 -34.56
C PHE A 825 11.41 -26.65 -34.93
N THR A 826 12.13 -26.09 -33.95
CA THR A 826 13.28 -25.19 -34.23
C THR A 826 14.37 -25.92 -35.01
N ARG A 827 14.62 -27.20 -34.69
CA ARG A 827 15.52 -28.09 -35.44
C ARG A 827 15.09 -28.26 -36.89
N ASP A 828 13.83 -28.59 -37.13
CA ASP A 828 13.35 -28.91 -38.48
C ASP A 828 13.20 -27.64 -39.34
N TYR A 829 12.72 -26.53 -38.76
CA TYR A 829 12.66 -25.23 -39.44
C TYR A 829 14.05 -24.74 -39.88
N THR A 830 15.06 -24.90 -39.02
CA THR A 830 16.43 -24.46 -39.31
C THR A 830 17.07 -25.24 -40.47
N LYS A 831 16.64 -26.47 -40.73
CA LYS A 831 17.10 -27.28 -41.87
C LYS A 831 16.51 -26.86 -43.22
N LEU A 832 15.36 -26.17 -43.22
CA LEU A 832 14.74 -25.70 -44.45
C LEU A 832 15.58 -24.64 -45.16
N SER A 833 15.52 -24.67 -46.49
CA SER A 833 16.02 -23.58 -47.35
C SER A 833 15.16 -22.32 -47.22
N GLU A 834 15.71 -21.17 -47.61
CA GLU A 834 14.97 -19.89 -47.56
C GLU A 834 13.73 -19.90 -48.48
N GLU A 835 13.79 -20.62 -49.60
CA GLU A 835 12.64 -20.79 -50.49
C GLU A 835 11.53 -21.61 -49.82
N GLU A 836 11.87 -22.72 -49.18
CA GLU A 836 10.90 -23.54 -48.44
C GLU A 836 10.26 -22.74 -47.30
N ARG A 837 11.06 -22.01 -46.50
CA ARG A 837 10.57 -21.12 -45.43
C ARG A 837 9.60 -20.07 -45.96
N ARG A 838 9.91 -19.45 -47.09
CA ARG A 838 9.03 -18.45 -47.74
C ARG A 838 7.72 -19.08 -48.19
N THR A 839 7.73 -20.31 -48.71
CA THR A 839 6.49 -20.99 -49.16
C THR A 839 5.63 -21.51 -48.00
N MET A 840 6.20 -21.67 -46.80
CA MET A 840 5.42 -22.13 -45.64
C MET A 840 4.34 -21.14 -45.21
N LYS A 841 4.56 -19.83 -45.39
CA LYS A 841 3.55 -18.80 -45.08
C LYS A 841 2.28 -18.94 -45.94
N ASP A 842 2.41 -19.53 -47.12
CA ASP A 842 1.34 -19.65 -48.12
C ASP A 842 0.56 -20.97 -47.96
N LYS A 843 1.03 -21.88 -47.08
CA LYS A 843 0.37 -23.15 -46.76
C LYS A 843 -0.39 -23.04 -45.44
N PRO A 844 -1.50 -23.77 -45.27
CA PRO A 844 -2.13 -23.91 -43.96
C PRO A 844 -1.11 -24.43 -42.93
N PRO A 845 -1.05 -23.85 -41.72
CA PRO A 845 -0.19 -24.33 -40.64
C PRO A 845 -0.43 -25.81 -40.35
N ALA A 846 0.65 -26.60 -40.39
CA ALA A 846 0.67 -28.02 -40.06
C ALA A 846 1.89 -28.27 -39.18
N TYR A 847 1.67 -28.36 -37.87
CA TYR A 847 2.74 -28.46 -36.88
C TYR A 847 2.39 -29.54 -35.87
N LEU A 848 3.42 -30.29 -35.46
CA LEU A 848 3.33 -31.18 -34.32
C LEU A 848 3.12 -30.35 -33.05
N GLY A 849 2.19 -30.77 -32.22
CA GLY A 849 1.94 -30.13 -30.93
C GLY A 849 1.10 -31.02 -30.05
N VAL A 850 0.67 -30.50 -28.92
CA VAL A 850 -0.16 -31.26 -27.99
C VAL A 850 -1.57 -31.48 -28.58
N GLN A 851 -2.13 -32.67 -28.41
CA GLN A 851 -3.49 -32.98 -28.88
C GLN A 851 -4.54 -32.16 -28.13
N SER A 852 -5.41 -31.48 -28.88
CA SER A 852 -6.49 -30.63 -28.30
C SER A 852 -7.70 -31.47 -27.93
N ASP A 853 -7.61 -32.20 -26.81
CA ASP A 853 -8.71 -32.99 -26.24
C ASP A 853 -8.85 -32.81 -24.71
N LYS A 854 -9.92 -33.39 -24.16
CA LYS A 854 -10.22 -33.31 -22.72
C LYS A 854 -9.18 -33.99 -21.84
N HIS A 855 -8.62 -35.12 -22.27
CA HIS A 855 -7.66 -35.88 -21.46
C HIS A 855 -6.37 -35.09 -21.26
N THR A 856 -5.97 -34.35 -22.29
CA THR A 856 -4.83 -33.44 -22.26
C THR A 856 -5.10 -32.27 -21.33
N LEU A 857 -6.25 -31.61 -21.46
CA LEU A 857 -6.65 -30.53 -20.58
C LEU A 857 -6.65 -30.97 -19.11
N GLN A 858 -7.24 -32.12 -18.83
CA GLN A 858 -7.25 -32.72 -17.50
C GLN A 858 -5.83 -32.95 -16.99
N TRP A 859 -4.94 -33.52 -17.81
CA TRP A 859 -3.55 -33.76 -17.43
C TRP A 859 -2.78 -32.47 -17.11
N ILE A 860 -2.90 -31.43 -17.94
CA ILE A 860 -2.23 -30.14 -17.69
C ILE A 860 -2.71 -29.52 -16.38
N TRP A 861 -4.02 -29.52 -16.17
CA TRP A 861 -4.64 -28.96 -14.98
C TRP A 861 -4.21 -29.68 -13.70
N GLU A 862 -4.35 -31.01 -13.69
CA GLU A 862 -4.03 -31.89 -12.56
C GLU A 862 -2.53 -31.97 -12.26
N SER A 863 -1.67 -31.74 -13.27
CA SER A 863 -0.22 -31.68 -13.07
C SER A 863 0.21 -30.43 -12.30
N GLY A 864 -0.65 -29.41 -12.16
CA GLY A 864 -0.37 -28.23 -11.34
C GLY A 864 0.53 -27.18 -12.00
N PHE A 865 0.70 -27.23 -13.32
CA PHE A 865 1.57 -26.30 -14.05
C PHE A 865 1.10 -24.85 -13.95
N ALA A 866 2.01 -23.93 -13.59
CA ALA A 866 1.74 -22.49 -13.59
C ALA A 866 1.80 -21.87 -14.99
N ALA A 867 2.65 -22.44 -15.85
CA ALA A 867 2.81 -22.08 -17.24
C ALA A 867 3.27 -23.32 -18.03
N VAL A 868 3.07 -23.29 -19.34
CA VAL A 868 3.55 -24.34 -20.26
C VAL A 868 4.27 -23.67 -21.42
N ALA A 869 5.32 -24.28 -21.95
CA ALA A 869 6.01 -23.79 -23.13
C ALA A 869 6.48 -24.92 -24.03
N SER A 870 6.56 -24.63 -25.33
CA SER A 870 7.13 -25.52 -26.33
C SER A 870 7.93 -24.76 -27.39
N ASP A 871 8.66 -25.51 -28.21
CA ASP A 871 9.40 -25.00 -29.37
C ASP A 871 8.53 -24.83 -30.62
N ALA A 872 7.27 -25.25 -30.59
CA ALA A 872 6.34 -25.14 -31.71
C ALA A 872 5.72 -23.73 -31.85
N PRO A 873 5.27 -23.30 -33.07
CA PRO A 873 4.56 -22.04 -33.31
C PRO A 873 3.15 -21.97 -32.72
N SER A 874 2.62 -23.12 -32.31
CA SER A 874 1.42 -23.25 -31.50
C SER A 874 1.68 -24.34 -30.46
N PHE A 875 1.30 -24.13 -29.20
CA PHE A 875 1.47 -25.18 -28.18
C PHE A 875 0.66 -26.45 -28.48
N GLU A 876 -0.57 -26.28 -28.99
CA GLU A 876 -1.34 -27.40 -29.52
C GLU A 876 -1.00 -27.70 -30.98
N MET A 877 -1.34 -28.90 -31.43
CA MET A 877 -1.17 -29.32 -32.82
C MET A 877 -1.89 -28.39 -33.81
N ALA A 878 -1.27 -28.15 -34.96
CA ALA A 878 -1.87 -27.41 -36.08
C ALA A 878 -2.19 -28.36 -37.25
N PRO A 879 -3.27 -28.15 -38.02
CA PRO A 879 -4.07 -26.93 -38.10
C PRO A 879 -4.98 -26.71 -36.89
N LEU A 880 -5.06 -25.48 -36.40
CA LEU A 880 -5.84 -25.11 -35.20
C LEU A 880 -7.36 -25.32 -35.39
N VAL A 881 -7.84 -25.20 -36.63
CA VAL A 881 -9.24 -25.45 -36.99
C VAL A 881 -9.28 -26.41 -38.15
N GLY A 882 -10.05 -27.49 -38.02
CA GLY A 882 -10.19 -28.50 -39.05
C GLY A 882 -11.22 -29.58 -38.71
N PRO A 883 -11.31 -30.65 -39.52
CA PRO A 883 -12.27 -31.74 -39.31
C PRO A 883 -12.18 -32.39 -37.93
N HIS A 884 -10.99 -32.44 -37.32
CA HIS A 884 -10.78 -33.00 -35.99
C HIS A 884 -11.43 -32.17 -34.87
N ASN A 885 -11.69 -30.87 -35.09
CA ASN A 885 -12.41 -29.98 -34.16
C ASN A 885 -13.88 -29.75 -34.57
N ALA A 886 -14.36 -30.45 -35.60
CA ALA A 886 -15.79 -30.46 -35.94
C ALA A 886 -16.57 -31.36 -34.97
N PRO A 887 -17.91 -31.21 -34.89
CA PRO A 887 -18.74 -32.14 -34.12
C PRO A 887 -18.55 -33.58 -34.60
N GLY A 888 -18.35 -34.50 -33.67
CA GLY A 888 -17.94 -35.89 -33.91
C GLY A 888 -16.42 -36.11 -33.99
N GLY A 889 -15.62 -35.06 -33.83
CA GLY A 889 -14.15 -35.12 -33.80
C GLY A 889 -13.57 -35.44 -32.41
N LEU A 890 -12.46 -34.81 -32.05
CA LEU A 890 -11.74 -35.03 -30.77
C LEU A 890 -12.60 -34.73 -29.53
N TRP A 891 -13.58 -33.85 -29.68
CA TRP A 891 -14.49 -33.42 -28.61
C TRP A 891 -15.83 -34.16 -28.61
N ALA A 892 -15.94 -35.26 -29.37
CA ALA A 892 -17.18 -36.02 -29.51
C ALA A 892 -17.77 -36.44 -28.15
N GLY A 893 -19.04 -36.09 -27.93
CA GLY A 893 -19.77 -36.47 -26.72
C GLY A 893 -19.58 -35.56 -25.51
N GLU A 894 -18.73 -34.53 -25.61
CA GLU A 894 -18.56 -33.54 -24.55
C GLU A 894 -19.65 -32.47 -24.58
N SER A 895 -20.13 -32.03 -23.41
CA SER A 895 -21.25 -31.07 -23.32
C SER A 895 -20.97 -29.71 -23.99
N TRP A 896 -19.70 -29.36 -24.16
CA TRP A 896 -19.22 -28.12 -24.77
C TRP A 896 -18.66 -28.32 -26.18
N GLU A 897 -18.86 -29.49 -26.80
CA GLU A 897 -18.40 -29.79 -28.17
C GLU A 897 -18.79 -28.69 -29.18
N LYS A 898 -20.01 -28.15 -29.06
CA LYS A 898 -20.49 -27.06 -29.93
C LYS A 898 -19.75 -25.74 -29.70
N GLU A 899 -19.28 -25.48 -28.49
CA GLU A 899 -18.50 -24.28 -28.18
C GLU A 899 -17.06 -24.38 -28.68
N MET A 900 -16.59 -25.60 -28.93
CA MET A 900 -15.24 -25.87 -29.46
C MET A 900 -15.17 -25.78 -30.99
N GLN A 901 -16.31 -25.60 -31.67
CA GLN A 901 -16.34 -25.41 -33.13
C GLN A 901 -15.62 -24.12 -33.54
N GLY A 902 -14.65 -24.22 -34.46
CA GLY A 902 -14.04 -23.04 -35.08
C GLY A 902 -13.22 -22.17 -34.14
N GLY A 903 -12.65 -22.74 -33.07
CA GLY A 903 -11.75 -22.03 -32.18
C GLY A 903 -11.46 -22.70 -30.84
N GLY A 904 -12.12 -23.83 -30.50
CA GLY A 904 -11.88 -24.60 -29.28
C GLY A 904 -10.46 -25.19 -29.24
N LEU A 905 -9.57 -24.45 -28.60
CA LEU A 905 -8.13 -24.70 -28.54
C LEU A 905 -7.69 -24.75 -27.08
N ILE A 906 -6.59 -25.46 -26.81
CA ILE A 906 -5.95 -25.44 -25.49
C ILE A 906 -5.66 -23.98 -25.07
N HIS A 907 -5.31 -23.11 -26.01
CA HIS A 907 -5.21 -21.65 -25.82
C HIS A 907 -6.36 -21.01 -25.03
N GLN A 908 -7.62 -21.30 -25.38
CA GLN A 908 -8.77 -20.71 -24.69
C GLN A 908 -8.83 -21.13 -23.23
N TRP A 909 -8.56 -22.42 -22.97
CA TRP A 909 -8.64 -23.00 -21.65
C TRP A 909 -7.50 -22.53 -20.76
N LEU A 910 -6.28 -22.55 -21.26
CA LEU A 910 -5.12 -22.11 -20.48
C LEU A 910 -5.17 -20.60 -20.24
N LEU A 911 -5.26 -19.78 -21.28
CA LEU A 911 -5.18 -18.33 -21.14
C LEU A 911 -6.45 -17.74 -20.52
N ALA A 912 -7.60 -17.91 -21.17
CA ALA A 912 -8.84 -17.29 -20.72
C ALA A 912 -9.54 -18.08 -19.61
N GLY A 913 -9.44 -19.41 -19.59
CA GLY A 913 -10.09 -20.25 -18.58
C GLY A 913 -9.35 -20.26 -17.24
N TRP A 914 -8.06 -20.59 -17.27
CA TRP A 914 -7.28 -20.97 -16.07
C TRP A 914 -6.23 -19.95 -15.66
N GLY A 915 -5.90 -19.00 -16.55
CA GLY A 915 -4.80 -18.07 -16.33
C GLY A 915 -3.45 -18.79 -16.32
N VAL A 916 -3.27 -19.83 -17.12
CA VAL A 916 -2.01 -20.53 -17.38
C VAL A 916 -1.40 -19.94 -18.64
N MET A 917 -0.19 -19.39 -18.53
CA MET A 917 0.50 -18.79 -19.68
C MET A 917 1.06 -19.85 -20.63
N ILE A 918 1.13 -19.50 -21.91
CA ILE A 918 1.65 -20.35 -22.99
C ILE A 918 2.92 -19.72 -23.56
N GLY A 919 3.98 -20.50 -23.63
CA GLY A 919 5.24 -20.17 -24.27
C GLY A 919 5.36 -20.87 -25.61
N GLU A 920 5.67 -20.13 -26.66
CA GLU A 920 5.77 -20.67 -28.02
C GLU A 920 7.11 -20.33 -28.65
N MET A 921 7.59 -21.19 -29.54
CA MET A 921 8.87 -21.06 -30.25
C MET A 921 10.08 -20.90 -29.32
N PHE A 922 10.07 -21.51 -28.14
CA PHE A 922 11.25 -21.56 -27.27
C PHE A 922 12.35 -22.41 -27.93
N ASP A 923 13.60 -21.97 -27.91
CA ASP A 923 14.72 -22.79 -28.36
C ASP A 923 15.13 -23.79 -27.28
N LEU A 924 14.60 -25.01 -27.38
CA LEU A 924 14.80 -26.08 -26.40
C LEU A 924 15.90 -27.08 -26.80
N GLU A 925 16.57 -26.92 -27.95
CA GLU A 925 17.57 -27.88 -28.44
C GLU A 925 18.72 -28.05 -27.44
N ARG A 926 19.38 -26.94 -27.09
CA ARG A 926 20.50 -26.96 -26.14
C ARG A 926 20.07 -27.35 -24.72
N LEU A 927 18.82 -27.06 -24.34
CA LEU A 927 18.26 -27.45 -23.05
C LEU A 927 18.15 -28.97 -22.93
N CYS A 928 17.57 -29.61 -23.96
CA CYS A 928 17.39 -31.06 -24.00
C CYS A 928 18.73 -31.80 -24.10
N ASP A 929 19.73 -31.26 -24.80
CA ASP A 929 21.08 -31.85 -24.85
C ASP A 929 21.76 -31.80 -23.48
N LYS A 930 21.69 -30.65 -22.79
CA LYS A 930 22.25 -30.49 -21.44
C LYS A 930 21.52 -31.36 -20.41
N SER A 931 20.19 -31.47 -20.52
CA SER A 931 19.36 -32.36 -19.71
C SER A 931 19.81 -33.82 -19.81
N GLU A 932 20.11 -34.31 -21.02
CA GLU A 932 20.61 -35.67 -21.24
C GLU A 932 22.04 -35.85 -20.75
N GLU A 933 22.93 -34.89 -21.02
CA GLU A 933 24.32 -34.90 -20.52
C GLU A 933 24.38 -35.04 -18.99
N LEU A 934 23.49 -34.34 -18.29
CA LEU A 934 23.41 -34.36 -16.82
C LEU A 934 22.53 -35.49 -16.27
N GLY A 935 21.78 -36.18 -17.12
CA GLY A 935 20.75 -37.14 -16.70
C GLY A 935 19.66 -36.52 -15.81
N ARG A 936 19.29 -35.25 -16.07
CA ARG A 936 18.35 -34.46 -15.25
C ARG A 936 17.28 -33.81 -16.10
N SER A 937 16.02 -34.13 -15.83
CA SER A 937 14.86 -33.54 -16.53
C SER A 937 14.19 -32.38 -15.78
N THR A 938 14.89 -31.76 -14.82
CA THR A 938 14.47 -30.53 -14.13
C THR A 938 15.55 -29.46 -14.16
N CYS A 939 15.14 -28.19 -14.18
CA CYS A 939 16.03 -27.03 -14.05
C CYS A 939 15.32 -25.87 -13.34
N PHE A 940 16.07 -24.87 -12.89
CA PHE A 940 15.50 -23.58 -12.49
C PHE A 940 15.30 -22.72 -13.74
N VAL A 941 14.13 -22.11 -13.91
CA VAL A 941 13.81 -21.22 -15.02
C VAL A 941 13.56 -19.83 -14.49
N SER A 942 14.19 -18.84 -15.12
CA SER A 942 13.92 -17.42 -14.91
C SER A 942 13.56 -16.77 -16.23
N SER A 943 12.41 -16.11 -16.28
CA SER A 943 11.93 -15.37 -17.46
C SER A 943 11.26 -14.07 -17.04
N VAL A 944 11.71 -12.97 -17.62
CA VAL A 944 11.21 -11.62 -17.31
C VAL A 944 10.81 -10.93 -18.62
N PRO A 945 9.50 -10.94 -18.96
CA PRO A 945 8.97 -10.26 -20.13
C PRO A 945 9.29 -8.76 -20.19
N LEU A 946 9.04 -8.15 -21.35
CA LEU A 946 9.10 -6.70 -21.53
C LEU A 946 8.04 -5.99 -20.68
N LYS A 947 8.40 -4.86 -20.09
CA LYS A 947 7.53 -4.03 -19.25
C LYS A 947 6.64 -3.12 -20.11
N VAL A 948 5.76 -3.71 -20.91
CA VAL A 948 4.79 -2.99 -21.75
C VAL A 948 3.44 -2.93 -21.01
N PRO A 949 3.01 -1.76 -20.51
CA PRO A 949 1.74 -1.62 -19.78
C PRO A 949 0.55 -2.11 -20.62
N GLY A 950 -0.25 -3.03 -20.07
CA GLY A 950 -1.39 -3.62 -20.77
C GLY A 950 -1.01 -4.48 -21.97
N GLY A 951 0.27 -4.87 -22.12
CA GLY A 951 0.77 -5.63 -23.25
C GLY A 951 0.11 -7.01 -23.40
N VAL A 952 -0.04 -7.47 -24.64
CA VAL A 952 -0.75 -8.71 -24.98
C VAL A 952 0.12 -9.95 -24.84
N ALA A 953 1.34 -9.86 -25.36
CA ALA A 953 2.35 -10.91 -25.39
C ALA A 953 3.72 -10.24 -25.36
N SER A 954 4.77 -11.01 -25.10
CA SER A 954 6.14 -10.49 -25.03
C SER A 954 7.16 -11.59 -25.35
N PRO A 955 8.32 -11.23 -25.93
CA PRO A 955 9.50 -12.08 -25.85
C PRO A 955 9.77 -12.51 -24.40
N PRO A 956 10.21 -13.76 -24.18
CA PRO A 956 10.26 -14.33 -22.85
C PRO A 956 11.49 -13.89 -22.04
N ASN A 957 12.63 -13.63 -22.68
CA ASN A 957 13.90 -13.36 -22.00
C ASN A 957 14.16 -14.43 -20.92
N ALA A 958 14.10 -15.68 -21.35
CA ALA A 958 14.09 -16.89 -20.53
C ALA A 958 15.45 -17.58 -20.51
N VAL A 959 15.87 -17.98 -19.31
CA VAL A 959 17.09 -18.75 -19.07
C VAL A 959 16.76 -19.94 -18.17
N ALA A 960 17.20 -21.12 -18.59
CA ALA A 960 17.27 -22.31 -17.75
C ALA A 960 18.64 -22.42 -17.09
N ILE A 961 18.66 -22.83 -15.81
CA ILE A 961 19.85 -22.96 -14.98
C ILE A 961 19.82 -24.33 -14.29
N PHE A 962 20.87 -25.13 -14.48
CA PHE A 962 21.00 -26.49 -13.90
C PHE A 962 21.89 -26.54 -12.67
#